data_AF-A0A0Q9LSV8-F1
#
_entry.id   AF-A0A0Q9LSV8-F1
#
_cell.length_a   1.000
_cell.length_b   1.000
_cell.length_c   1.000
_cell.angle_alpha   90.00
_cell.angle_beta   90.00
_cell.angle_gamma   90.00
#
_symmetry.space_group_name_H-M   'P 1'
#
loop_
_entity.id
_entity.type
_entity.pdbx_description
1 polymer ?
#
loop_
_entity_poly.entity_id
_entity_poly.type
_entity_poly.pdbx_seq_one_letter_code
_entity_poly.pdbx_strand_id
1 'polypeptide(L)'
;MAATAAPRTHPTTSVPSDIIAGVGLEAAGNGLFVGRDDEVARLVELLGVGGPASSSRHGSVVLSGDAGIGKTRLLSEVVATARASGWLVLVGHCLGETGQSLPYLPFSELLGRLEGAQPEAVDRLVAAHPGVARLVPGRRAERSDVPGRDDRAGRPELGDDAPRGAADRGDLVEAVHATLEDLGSRTPVLIVVEDVHWADQSSRDLLTLLFTRGFTSAVSVVASYRSDDLHRRHPLRATLAHWSRLGEVGRLDLDPLPDAAVRELVHALQTRPLPERDVRAVVQRAEGNAFFAEELVAASSLGRTALADDLSRLLLVRFDQLGAAGQHVVRMASAAGRHVSHRALAAVAGLGEAELDAGLRDAVEHHVLVPGEGGGYAFRHALLGETVYDDLLPGERVRAHERYAAALAEDRTLGTWADLARHAEAAGLRDVARDASIRAGGSALRMAGPEEAYRHFSRALALVSEDDPAGELDAVTLQAATAATAAGRALKALDLLEERLARRPVDADPAGRAELLAALATTARITESTLDTLAATKEGLGLLDLVAEGHPVVRAQLLAARVQALADRGRDEEALAAVQEAVDAALATRQSALADEVKVVAARITERAGDPDGSRAALEAVIAASHMPGDPAEVRAYHHLGWLHHRAGRLDEAVDVYRRGVERARAGGRQWAPYAFDGRLLAGIAAYERGRWDEALEILDVAGEMPPEPAASLLTGARMYVAAGRGESAAVAGYDASRPWWDSEGLVSLITGSAAVDLLGHAGDLDRAIEVHDEVVEVLTRVWHPFFQGQLRLDTLLLGQLGSHVQRVPSAQRAALLARGAELEASTQRVWDQAVQRPGNDGPESTAWLARSRAEALRLRWLGGEDVDPGQLVLRWEEAVAAFDAYGHPYEAARSRARLGVALKSAGDPRGSAELSAALAVAQRLGAEPLRAEIRATGGARPAARPTSRRGEALTPREEEILALVALGRSNRQIGTQLFISAKTASVHVSNILAKLGVAGRGEAVAVARERGLLR
;
A
#
# COMPACT_ATOMS: atom_id res chain seq x y z
N MET A 1 26.85 -72.09 13.94
CA MET A 1 28.00 -71.34 13.41
C MET A 1 27.51 -70.33 12.37
N ALA A 2 27.12 -69.13 12.81
CA ALA A 2 26.86 -68.00 11.93
C ALA A 2 27.51 -66.78 12.57
N ALA A 3 28.46 -66.17 11.87
CA ALA A 3 29.26 -65.05 12.33
C ALA A 3 28.54 -63.72 12.05
N THR A 4 28.50 -62.90 13.08
CA THR A 4 28.00 -61.52 13.17
C THR A 4 28.76 -60.56 12.26
N ALA A 5 28.05 -59.87 11.37
CA ALA A 5 28.52 -58.67 10.69
C ALA A 5 27.85 -57.45 11.33
N ALA A 6 28.66 -56.61 11.99
CA ALA A 6 28.21 -55.37 12.61
C ALA A 6 27.86 -54.31 11.55
N PRO A 7 26.74 -53.58 11.71
CA PRO A 7 26.46 -52.43 10.87
C PRO A 7 27.46 -51.30 11.20
N ARG A 8 28.17 -50.83 10.18
CA ARG A 8 29.04 -49.65 10.27
C ARG A 8 28.18 -48.43 10.56
N THR A 9 28.28 -47.90 11.77
CA THR A 9 27.78 -46.57 12.14
C THR A 9 28.58 -45.53 11.37
N HIS A 10 27.97 -44.89 10.36
CA HIS A 10 28.49 -43.66 9.80
C HIS A 10 28.28 -42.54 10.83
N PRO A 11 29.33 -41.82 11.24
CA PRO A 11 29.19 -40.66 12.11
C PRO A 11 28.38 -39.59 11.37
N THR A 12 27.31 -39.15 12.00
CA THR A 12 26.45 -38.04 11.57
C THR A 12 27.27 -36.74 11.52
N THR A 13 27.77 -36.39 10.33
CA THR A 13 28.29 -35.06 10.00
C THR A 13 27.15 -34.18 9.48
N SER A 14 26.47 -33.48 10.38
CA SER A 14 25.68 -32.29 10.04
C SER A 14 25.52 -31.44 11.31
N VAL A 15 26.40 -30.47 11.49
CA VAL A 15 26.24 -29.43 12.51
C VAL A 15 25.37 -28.33 11.88
N PRO A 16 24.29 -27.87 12.55
CA PRO A 16 23.53 -26.70 12.12
C PRO A 16 24.46 -25.49 11.93
N SER A 17 24.19 -24.64 10.94
CA SER A 17 24.95 -23.40 10.71
C SER A 17 25.20 -22.62 12.01
N ASP A 18 26.48 -22.48 12.40
CA ASP A 18 26.96 -21.86 13.65
C ASP A 18 26.57 -20.36 13.78
N ILE A 19 25.95 -19.76 12.76
CA ILE A 19 25.48 -18.37 12.72
C ILE A 19 24.13 -18.21 13.47
N ILE A 20 23.33 -19.27 13.55
CA ILE A 20 21.92 -19.21 14.02
C ILE A 20 21.79 -19.53 15.52
N ALA A 21 22.90 -19.80 16.20
CA ALA A 21 22.93 -20.06 17.64
C ALA A 21 22.85 -18.75 18.46
N GLY A 22 21.68 -18.12 18.49
CA GLY A 22 21.43 -16.92 19.29
C GLY A 22 21.34 -17.23 20.79
N VAL A 23 21.90 -16.33 21.62
CA VAL A 23 21.68 -16.33 23.08
C VAL A 23 20.18 -16.25 23.36
N GLY A 24 19.64 -17.18 24.13
CA GLY A 24 18.25 -17.14 24.58
C GLY A 24 18.03 -16.11 25.68
N LEU A 25 16.76 -15.74 25.87
CA LEU A 25 16.23 -15.13 27.09
C LEU A 25 16.66 -15.87 28.38
N GLU A 26 17.12 -17.11 28.27
CA GLU A 26 17.61 -17.96 29.35
C GLU A 26 18.86 -17.40 30.06
N ALA A 27 19.82 -16.81 29.33
CA ALA A 27 21.02 -16.24 29.93
C ALA A 27 20.73 -14.91 30.67
N ALA A 28 19.75 -14.15 30.19
CA ALA A 28 19.24 -12.96 30.87
C ALA A 28 18.39 -13.32 32.11
N GLY A 29 18.04 -14.59 32.30
CA GLY A 29 17.31 -15.16 33.44
C GLY A 29 18.03 -15.10 34.80
N ASN A 30 19.37 -15.04 34.81
CA ASN A 30 20.18 -15.25 36.01
C ASN A 30 20.48 -13.98 36.83
N GLY A 31 19.89 -12.83 36.49
CA GLY A 31 20.04 -11.55 37.20
C GLY A 31 18.90 -11.23 38.16
N LEU A 32 19.10 -10.29 39.08
CA LEU A 32 18.04 -9.85 40.00
C LEU A 32 16.96 -9.05 39.22
N PHE A 33 15.68 -9.39 39.38
CA PHE A 33 14.55 -8.69 38.74
C PHE A 33 13.90 -7.75 39.75
N VAL A 34 13.77 -6.46 39.41
CA VAL A 34 13.33 -5.42 40.37
C VAL A 34 12.38 -4.44 39.71
N GLY A 35 11.26 -4.14 40.39
CA GLY A 35 10.40 -2.99 40.09
C GLY A 35 9.65 -3.04 38.77
N ARG A 36 9.40 -4.23 38.23
CA ARG A 36 8.73 -4.47 36.94
C ARG A 36 7.63 -5.54 37.00
N ASP A 37 7.14 -5.82 38.21
CA ASP A 37 6.14 -6.87 38.44
C ASP A 37 4.80 -6.54 37.74
N ASP A 38 4.41 -5.27 37.73
CA ASP A 38 3.20 -4.79 37.08
C ASP A 38 3.27 -4.94 35.55
N GLU A 39 4.40 -4.59 34.93
CA GLU A 39 4.61 -4.73 33.49
C GLU A 39 4.70 -6.19 33.06
N VAL A 40 5.30 -7.08 33.86
CA VAL A 40 5.28 -8.54 33.61
C VAL A 40 3.87 -9.07 33.71
N ALA A 41 3.12 -8.75 34.77
CA ALA A 41 1.74 -9.18 34.94
C ALA A 41 0.86 -8.70 33.77
N ARG A 42 1.07 -7.46 33.33
CA ARG A 42 0.35 -6.90 32.18
C ARG A 42 0.69 -7.59 30.88
N LEU A 43 1.97 -7.88 30.62
CA LEU A 43 2.38 -8.57 29.39
C LEU A 43 1.86 -10.02 29.36
N VAL A 44 1.91 -10.72 30.50
CA VAL A 44 1.31 -12.06 30.68
C VAL A 44 -0.19 -12.03 30.42
N GLU A 45 -0.92 -11.04 30.94
CA GLU A 45 -2.36 -10.88 30.71
C GLU A 45 -2.68 -10.65 29.23
N LEU A 46 -1.95 -9.75 28.56
CA LEU A 46 -2.16 -9.42 27.15
C LEU A 46 -1.88 -10.61 26.22
N LEU A 47 -0.91 -11.45 26.57
CA LEU A 47 -0.55 -12.67 25.82
C LEU A 47 -1.37 -13.90 26.24
N GLY A 48 -2.15 -13.80 27.32
CA GLY A 48 -2.91 -14.94 27.87
C GLY A 48 -2.06 -16.05 28.48
N VAL A 49 -0.79 -15.76 28.77
CA VAL A 49 0.12 -16.73 29.40
C VAL A 49 -0.39 -17.06 30.81
N GLY A 50 -0.46 -18.34 31.16
CA GLY A 50 -0.91 -18.79 32.50
C GLY A 50 -2.42 -18.69 32.77
N GLY A 51 -3.24 -18.29 31.81
CA GLY A 51 -4.71 -18.34 31.91
C GLY A 51 -5.28 -19.77 31.85
N PRO A 52 -6.56 -20.00 32.25
CA PRO A 52 -7.20 -21.30 32.08
C PRO A 52 -7.16 -21.73 30.60
N ALA A 53 -6.92 -23.01 30.29
CA ALA A 53 -6.88 -23.52 28.91
C ALA A 53 -8.15 -23.23 28.07
N SER A 54 -9.25 -22.83 28.73
CA SER A 54 -10.51 -22.41 28.11
C SER A 54 -10.63 -20.89 27.87
N SER A 55 -9.69 -20.06 28.32
CA SER A 55 -9.69 -18.62 28.04
C SER A 55 -9.08 -18.39 26.66
N SER A 56 -9.92 -18.02 25.69
CA SER A 56 -9.57 -17.73 24.30
C SER A 56 -8.75 -16.45 24.10
N ARG A 57 -8.02 -15.98 25.11
CA ARG A 57 -7.18 -14.77 25.00
C ARG A 57 -5.77 -15.19 24.58
N HIS A 58 -5.50 -15.17 23.29
CA HIS A 58 -4.14 -15.18 22.74
C HIS A 58 -3.98 -13.86 22.00
N GLY A 59 -2.84 -13.19 22.18
CA GLY A 59 -2.70 -11.78 21.82
C GLY A 59 -1.38 -11.48 21.13
N SER A 60 -1.36 -10.38 20.38
CA SER A 60 -0.15 -9.81 19.82
C SER A 60 0.24 -8.57 20.61
N VAL A 61 1.50 -8.44 21.00
CA VAL A 61 2.00 -7.27 21.75
C VAL A 61 3.23 -6.67 21.10
N VAL A 62 3.26 -5.35 20.99
CA VAL A 62 4.46 -4.60 20.65
C VAL A 62 5.02 -3.94 21.91
N LEU A 63 6.24 -4.32 22.26
CA LEU A 63 6.98 -3.84 23.44
C LEU A 63 7.98 -2.76 23.03
N SER A 64 7.85 -1.55 23.57
CA SER A 64 8.79 -0.45 23.32
C SER A 64 9.56 -0.05 24.57
N GLY A 65 10.69 0.62 24.38
CA GLY A 65 11.47 1.23 25.44
C GLY A 65 12.89 1.53 24.97
N ASP A 66 13.60 2.39 25.68
CA ASP A 66 14.95 2.84 25.28
C ASP A 66 16.01 1.74 25.44
N ALA A 67 17.19 1.95 24.86
CA ALA A 67 18.32 1.04 25.02
C ALA A 67 18.66 0.84 26.51
N GLY A 68 18.86 -0.42 26.94
CA GLY A 68 19.24 -0.74 28.31
C GLY A 68 18.12 -0.65 29.37
N ILE A 69 16.89 -0.26 29.00
CA ILE A 69 15.78 -0.07 29.95
C ILE A 69 15.26 -1.35 30.63
N GLY A 70 15.60 -2.53 30.10
CA GLY A 70 15.19 -3.83 30.64
C GLY A 70 14.24 -4.68 29.78
N LYS A 71 14.01 -4.33 28.49
CA LYS A 71 13.11 -5.06 27.57
C LYS A 71 13.37 -6.58 27.54
N THR A 72 14.58 -7.00 27.20
CA THR A 72 14.97 -8.43 27.11
C THR A 72 14.82 -9.13 28.46
N ARG A 73 15.10 -8.45 29.59
CA ARG A 73 14.92 -9.02 30.93
C ARG A 73 13.44 -9.28 31.23
N LEU A 74 12.56 -8.32 30.94
CA LEU A 74 11.12 -8.47 31.09
C LEU A 74 10.57 -9.62 30.22
N LEU A 75 11.01 -9.71 28.96
CA LEU A 75 10.64 -10.82 28.07
C LEU A 75 11.12 -12.17 28.63
N SER A 76 12.26 -12.19 29.32
CA SER A 76 12.81 -13.42 29.91
C SER A 76 11.93 -13.95 31.04
N GLU A 77 11.41 -13.07 31.89
CA GLU A 77 10.47 -13.43 32.96
C GLU A 77 9.14 -13.96 32.39
N VAL A 78 8.63 -13.33 31.32
CA VAL A 78 7.42 -13.81 30.63
C VAL A 78 7.65 -15.18 29.98
N VAL A 79 8.81 -15.38 29.34
CA VAL A 79 9.17 -16.67 28.73
C VAL A 79 9.35 -17.78 29.77
N ALA A 80 9.97 -17.48 30.92
CA ALA A 80 10.07 -18.43 32.02
C ALA A 80 8.67 -18.84 32.51
N THR A 81 7.77 -17.86 32.68
CA THR A 81 6.37 -18.10 33.07
C THR A 81 5.60 -18.94 32.05
N ALA A 82 5.78 -18.65 30.76
CA ALA A 82 5.14 -19.39 29.67
C ALA A 82 5.58 -20.85 29.63
N ARG A 83 6.89 -21.11 29.75
CA ARG A 83 7.43 -22.48 29.80
C ARG A 83 6.97 -23.25 31.03
N ALA A 84 6.94 -22.62 32.20
CA ALA A 84 6.39 -23.21 33.42
C ALA A 84 4.91 -23.58 33.25
N SER A 85 4.19 -22.86 32.40
CA SER A 85 2.79 -23.11 32.04
C SER A 85 2.61 -24.06 30.84
N GLY A 86 3.69 -24.70 30.34
CA GLY A 86 3.63 -25.68 29.26
C GLY A 86 3.57 -25.13 27.84
N TRP A 87 3.88 -23.84 27.64
CA TRP A 87 3.91 -23.24 26.31
C TRP A 87 5.18 -23.60 25.54
N LEU A 88 5.05 -23.79 24.22
CA LEU A 88 6.18 -23.81 23.30
C LEU A 88 6.63 -22.37 23.06
N VAL A 89 7.85 -22.04 23.46
CA VAL A 89 8.41 -20.70 23.25
C VAL A 89 9.43 -20.74 22.12
N LEU A 90 9.22 -19.90 21.11
CA LEU A 90 10.13 -19.71 19.99
C LEU A 90 10.61 -18.25 20.01
N VAL A 91 11.93 -18.04 19.98
CA VAL A 91 12.55 -16.71 19.98
C VAL A 91 13.34 -16.51 18.68
N GLY A 92 13.17 -15.35 18.04
CA GLY A 92 13.93 -14.92 16.88
C GLY A 92 14.42 -13.49 17.07
N HIS A 93 15.62 -13.20 16.56
CA HIS A 93 16.26 -11.90 16.73
C HIS A 93 16.42 -11.20 15.38
N CYS A 94 16.21 -9.88 15.40
CA CYS A 94 16.68 -9.02 14.32
C CYS A 94 18.11 -8.56 14.64
N LEU A 95 19.03 -8.70 13.68
CA LEU A 95 20.43 -8.29 13.82
C LEU A 95 20.69 -7.01 13.01
N GLY A 96 21.39 -6.04 13.58
CA GLY A 96 21.94 -4.87 12.85
C GLY A 96 23.17 -5.23 12.01
N GLU A 97 23.59 -4.51 10.96
CA GLU A 97 23.31 -3.16 10.45
C GLU A 97 22.51 -3.12 9.12
N THR A 98 21.51 -2.22 9.04
CA THR A 98 20.71 -1.84 7.85
C THR A 98 20.63 -2.85 6.69
N GLY A 99 19.73 -3.83 6.79
CA GLY A 99 19.16 -4.50 5.61
C GLY A 99 20.12 -5.32 4.75
N GLN A 100 21.28 -5.70 5.30
CA GLN A 100 22.27 -6.59 4.68
C GLN A 100 22.23 -8.01 5.27
N SER A 101 21.20 -8.33 6.04
CA SER A 101 20.99 -9.65 6.61
C SER A 101 20.14 -10.52 5.70
N LEU A 102 20.10 -11.81 6.03
CA LEU A 102 19.21 -12.76 5.40
C LEU A 102 17.73 -12.34 5.52
N PRO A 103 16.90 -12.44 4.45
CA PRO A 103 15.47 -12.19 4.57
C PRO A 103 14.82 -13.12 5.58
N TYR A 104 13.83 -12.63 6.33
CA TYR A 104 13.11 -13.44 7.33
C TYR A 104 14.04 -14.04 8.39
N LEU A 105 15.16 -13.40 8.70
CA LEU A 105 16.13 -13.89 9.68
C LEU A 105 15.49 -14.35 11.01
N PRO A 106 14.66 -13.53 11.70
CA PRO A 106 14.06 -13.97 12.96
C PRO A 106 13.23 -15.25 12.80
N PHE A 107 12.50 -15.40 11.70
CA PHE A 107 11.70 -16.60 11.42
C PHE A 107 12.55 -17.82 11.05
N SER A 108 13.68 -17.59 10.38
CA SER A 108 14.64 -18.65 10.09
C SER A 108 15.30 -19.15 11.39
N GLU A 109 15.58 -18.25 12.33
CA GLU A 109 16.09 -18.59 13.66
C GLU A 109 15.05 -19.37 14.49
N LEU A 110 13.79 -18.90 14.53
CA LEU A 110 12.68 -19.57 15.19
C LEU A 110 12.55 -21.03 14.75
N LEU A 111 12.59 -21.28 13.44
CA LEU A 111 12.47 -22.60 12.85
C LEU A 111 13.74 -23.44 12.98
N GLY A 112 14.92 -22.83 12.92
CA GLY A 112 16.19 -23.52 13.18
C GLY A 112 16.29 -24.04 14.62
N ARG A 113 15.81 -23.27 15.60
CA ARG A 113 15.70 -23.73 17.00
C ARG A 113 14.72 -24.89 17.13
N LEU A 114 13.58 -24.82 16.45
CA LEU A 114 12.61 -25.91 16.42
C LEU A 114 13.18 -27.17 15.74
N GLU A 115 13.96 -27.02 14.68
CA GLU A 115 14.66 -28.13 13.99
C GLU A 115 15.65 -28.83 14.92
N GLY A 116 16.43 -28.06 15.68
CA GLY A 116 17.37 -28.62 16.66
C GLY A 116 16.68 -29.34 17.83
N ALA A 117 15.56 -28.80 18.32
CA ALA A 117 14.86 -29.35 19.49
C ALA A 117 13.88 -30.48 19.14
N GLN A 118 13.20 -30.40 17.99
CA GLN A 118 12.14 -31.31 17.56
C GLN A 118 12.19 -31.58 16.03
N PRO A 119 13.22 -32.27 15.52
CA PRO A 119 13.42 -32.47 14.09
C PRO A 119 12.24 -33.19 13.41
N GLU A 120 11.64 -34.20 14.06
CA GLU A 120 10.46 -34.91 13.54
C GLU A 120 9.20 -34.01 13.43
N ALA A 121 9.11 -32.97 14.26
CA ALA A 121 8.03 -32.00 14.16
C ALA A 121 8.21 -31.12 12.92
N VAL A 122 9.44 -30.65 12.67
CA VAL A 122 9.77 -29.86 11.47
C VAL A 122 9.55 -30.66 10.19
N ASP A 123 9.91 -31.94 10.16
CA ASP A 123 9.66 -32.80 8.98
C ASP A 123 8.18 -32.91 8.62
N ARG A 124 7.31 -33.04 9.64
CA ARG A 124 5.86 -33.04 9.42
C ARG A 124 5.34 -31.69 8.95
N LEU A 125 5.82 -30.60 9.54
CA LEU A 125 5.41 -29.24 9.16
C LEU A 125 5.85 -28.90 7.73
N VAL A 126 7.06 -29.30 7.33
CA VAL A 126 7.54 -29.13 5.96
C VAL A 126 6.75 -29.99 4.98
N ALA A 127 6.36 -31.22 5.36
CA ALA A 127 5.52 -32.06 4.51
C ALA A 127 4.10 -31.48 4.33
N ALA A 128 3.53 -30.89 5.39
CA ALA A 128 2.19 -30.27 5.36
C ALA A 128 2.20 -28.89 4.67
N HIS A 129 3.27 -28.11 4.88
CA HIS A 129 3.42 -26.74 4.42
C HIS A 129 4.79 -26.55 3.73
N PRO A 130 4.98 -27.04 2.49
CA PRO A 130 6.29 -27.06 1.82
C PRO A 130 6.97 -25.69 1.66
N GLY A 131 6.20 -24.59 1.71
CA GLY A 131 6.73 -23.23 1.67
C GLY A 131 7.69 -22.91 2.83
N VAL A 132 7.45 -23.49 4.02
CA VAL A 132 8.23 -23.21 5.24
C VAL A 132 9.67 -23.75 5.18
N ALA A 133 9.92 -24.76 4.33
CA ALA A 133 11.25 -25.36 4.15
C ALA A 133 12.34 -24.35 3.76
N ARG A 134 11.95 -23.20 3.20
CA ARG A 134 12.85 -22.11 2.80
C ARG A 134 13.46 -21.37 3.99
N LEU A 135 12.77 -21.40 5.13
CA LEU A 135 13.20 -20.76 6.37
C LEU A 135 13.91 -21.74 7.30
N VAL A 136 13.88 -23.04 6.99
CA VAL A 136 14.57 -24.07 7.79
C VAL A 136 16.04 -24.16 7.36
N PRO A 137 17.00 -23.82 8.24
CA PRO A 137 18.42 -23.75 7.86
C PRO A 137 19.01 -25.07 7.36
N GLY A 138 18.74 -26.21 8.03
CA GLY A 138 19.28 -27.52 7.63
C GLY A 138 18.83 -27.94 6.22
N ARG A 139 17.57 -27.67 5.89
CA ARG A 139 16.97 -27.98 4.57
C ARG A 139 17.43 -27.04 3.45
N ARG A 140 17.99 -25.88 3.80
CA ARG A 140 18.55 -24.93 2.83
C ARG A 140 19.89 -25.40 2.29
N ALA A 141 20.75 -25.95 3.15
CA ALA A 141 22.07 -26.46 2.76
C ALA A 141 21.94 -27.65 1.78
N GLU A 142 21.02 -28.59 2.07
CA GLU A 142 20.75 -29.77 1.21
C GLU A 142 20.28 -29.40 -0.21
N ARG A 143 19.60 -28.26 -0.38
CA ARG A 143 19.18 -27.75 -1.71
C ARG A 143 20.28 -26.98 -2.45
N SER A 144 21.34 -26.58 -1.76
CA SER A 144 22.45 -25.80 -2.32
C SER A 144 23.55 -26.70 -2.90
N ASP A 145 23.69 -27.93 -2.38
CA ASP A 145 24.77 -28.88 -2.69
C ASP A 145 24.42 -29.90 -3.78
N VAL A 146 23.64 -29.55 -4.82
CA VAL A 146 23.57 -30.42 -6.02
C VAL A 146 24.84 -30.21 -6.85
N PRO A 147 25.84 -31.12 -6.84
CA PRO A 147 27.10 -30.91 -7.53
C PRO A 147 26.91 -31.32 -8.99
N GLY A 148 26.97 -30.37 -9.94
CA GLY A 148 26.92 -30.73 -11.36
C GLY A 148 26.56 -29.65 -12.39
N ARG A 149 26.28 -28.40 -12.02
CA ARG A 149 26.16 -27.29 -13.00
C ARG A 149 27.48 -26.49 -12.98
N ASP A 150 28.15 -26.41 -14.12
CA ASP A 150 29.47 -25.81 -14.30
C ASP A 150 29.55 -24.36 -13.74
N ASP A 151 30.24 -24.19 -12.60
CA ASP A 151 30.48 -22.92 -11.91
C ASP A 151 31.56 -22.02 -12.58
N ARG A 152 31.90 -22.25 -13.85
CA ARG A 152 32.99 -21.54 -14.55
C ARG A 152 32.57 -20.45 -15.53
N ALA A 153 31.27 -20.24 -15.71
CA ALA A 153 30.77 -19.05 -16.40
C ALA A 153 29.67 -18.43 -15.54
N GLY A 154 29.88 -17.20 -15.06
CA GLY A 154 28.88 -16.42 -14.29
C GLY A 154 27.62 -16.03 -15.08
N ARG A 155 27.26 -16.80 -16.12
CA ARG A 155 26.00 -16.71 -16.85
C ARG A 155 25.04 -17.72 -16.22
N PRO A 156 23.95 -17.28 -15.58
CA PRO A 156 22.84 -18.20 -15.36
C PRO A 156 22.29 -18.53 -16.75
N GLU A 157 22.61 -19.71 -17.27
CA GLU A 157 21.89 -20.25 -18.42
C GLU A 157 20.40 -20.23 -18.06
N LEU A 158 19.59 -19.52 -18.86
CA LEU A 158 18.13 -19.46 -18.80
C LEU A 158 17.50 -20.81 -19.19
N GLY A 159 18.02 -21.92 -18.65
CA GLY A 159 17.55 -23.28 -18.88
C GLY A 159 16.67 -23.77 -17.75
N ASP A 160 15.42 -24.11 -18.08
CA ASP A 160 14.32 -24.88 -17.40
C ASP A 160 14.04 -24.64 -15.89
N ASP A 161 14.95 -24.00 -15.15
CA ASP A 161 14.90 -23.61 -13.74
C ASP A 161 15.17 -22.10 -13.57
N ALA A 162 14.93 -21.28 -14.60
CA ALA A 162 14.65 -19.87 -14.34
C ALA A 162 13.50 -19.87 -13.33
N PRO A 163 13.66 -19.26 -12.13
CA PRO A 163 12.66 -19.39 -11.08
C PRO A 163 11.32 -18.98 -11.67
N ARG A 164 10.39 -19.94 -11.75
CA ARG A 164 8.96 -19.68 -11.96
C ARG A 164 8.67 -18.40 -11.16
N GLY A 165 8.36 -17.32 -11.89
CA GLY A 165 8.67 -15.95 -11.46
C GLY A 165 8.37 -15.71 -9.99
N ALA A 166 9.40 -15.42 -9.19
CA ALA A 166 9.31 -15.36 -7.74
C ALA A 166 8.70 -16.63 -7.11
N ALA A 167 9.45 -17.34 -6.27
CA ALA A 167 8.80 -18.19 -5.28
C ALA A 167 7.74 -17.35 -4.55
N ASP A 168 6.47 -17.75 -4.60
CA ASP A 168 5.38 -16.87 -4.21
C ASP A 168 5.55 -16.49 -2.74
N ARG A 169 5.72 -15.19 -2.51
CA ARG A 169 5.74 -14.61 -1.16
C ARG A 169 4.43 -14.94 -0.45
N GLY A 170 3.32 -15.02 -1.18
CA GLY A 170 2.03 -15.51 -0.68
C GLY A 170 2.13 -16.93 -0.14
N ASP A 171 2.71 -17.87 -0.89
CA ASP A 171 2.89 -19.27 -0.46
C ASP A 171 3.76 -19.38 0.80
N LEU A 172 4.85 -18.61 0.88
CA LEU A 172 5.71 -18.61 2.07
C LEU A 172 4.96 -18.09 3.29
N VAL A 173 4.31 -16.95 3.15
CA VAL A 173 3.57 -16.31 4.23
C VAL A 173 2.43 -17.21 4.73
N GLU A 174 1.68 -17.82 3.80
CA GLU A 174 0.64 -18.79 4.12
C GLU A 174 1.22 -20.02 4.82
N ALA A 175 2.33 -20.55 4.33
CA ALA A 175 3.00 -21.68 4.95
C ALA A 175 3.47 -21.35 6.38
N VAL A 176 3.99 -20.14 6.63
CA VAL A 176 4.38 -19.71 7.99
C VAL A 176 3.15 -19.59 8.89
N HIS A 177 2.09 -18.91 8.45
CA HIS A 177 0.86 -18.76 9.23
C HIS A 177 0.23 -20.11 9.56
N ALA A 178 0.08 -21.00 8.56
CA ALA A 178 -0.44 -22.35 8.73
C ALA A 178 0.45 -23.24 9.62
N THR A 179 1.77 -23.10 9.53
CA THR A 179 2.72 -23.78 10.43
C THR A 179 2.49 -23.38 11.88
N LEU A 180 2.29 -22.08 12.14
CA LEU A 180 2.03 -21.57 13.48
C LEU A 180 0.65 -22.00 13.99
N GLU A 181 -0.36 -22.05 13.13
CA GLU A 181 -1.68 -22.63 13.43
C GLU A 181 -1.58 -24.11 13.82
N ASP A 182 -0.89 -24.96 13.02
CA ASP A 182 -0.74 -26.38 13.34
C ASP A 182 0.00 -26.58 14.68
N LEU A 183 1.05 -25.80 14.95
CA LEU A 183 1.74 -25.82 16.23
C LEU A 183 0.79 -25.40 17.38
N GLY A 184 0.10 -24.27 17.22
CA GLY A 184 -0.84 -23.72 18.21
C GLY A 184 -2.02 -24.63 18.51
N SER A 185 -2.47 -25.44 17.54
CA SER A 185 -3.57 -26.38 17.71
C SER A 185 -3.23 -27.55 18.65
N ARG A 186 -1.93 -27.81 18.85
CA ARG A 186 -1.42 -28.92 19.68
C ARG A 186 -0.92 -28.45 21.02
N THR A 187 -0.24 -27.30 21.05
CA THR A 187 0.35 -26.73 22.25
C THR A 187 0.37 -25.22 22.11
N PRO A 188 0.02 -24.44 23.16
CA PRO A 188 0.12 -22.99 23.11
C PRO A 188 1.53 -22.53 22.71
N VAL A 189 1.63 -21.60 21.77
CA VAL A 189 2.88 -21.09 21.22
C VAL A 189 3.05 -19.62 21.57
N LEU A 190 4.21 -19.27 22.13
CA LEU A 190 4.65 -17.88 22.29
C LEU A 190 5.81 -17.62 21.33
N ILE A 191 5.61 -16.69 20.41
CA ILE A 191 6.64 -16.20 19.49
C ILE A 191 7.17 -14.89 20.03
N VAL A 192 8.48 -14.80 20.22
CA VAL A 192 9.16 -13.56 20.60
C VAL A 192 10.07 -13.14 19.45
N VAL A 193 9.84 -11.97 18.89
CA VAL A 193 10.71 -11.34 17.89
C VAL A 193 11.37 -10.11 18.50
N GLU A 194 12.66 -10.22 18.80
CA GLU A 194 13.41 -9.13 19.43
C GLU A 194 13.95 -8.13 18.42
N ASP A 195 13.98 -6.86 18.85
CA ASP A 195 14.68 -5.76 18.19
C ASP A 195 14.21 -5.48 16.74
N VAL A 196 12.90 -5.50 16.50
CA VAL A 196 12.28 -5.33 15.15
C VAL A 196 12.58 -4.00 14.45
N HIS A 197 13.24 -3.06 15.12
CA HIS A 197 13.81 -1.86 14.49
C HIS A 197 14.94 -2.22 13.51
N TRP A 198 15.62 -3.33 13.71
CA TRP A 198 16.62 -3.86 12.77
C TRP A 198 16.04 -4.84 11.74
N ALA A 199 14.75 -5.18 11.82
CA ALA A 199 14.15 -6.16 10.91
C ALA A 199 14.33 -5.75 9.43
N ASP A 200 14.50 -6.73 8.55
CA ASP A 200 14.38 -6.51 7.11
C ASP A 200 12.92 -6.20 6.71
N GLN A 201 12.67 -5.77 5.46
CA GLN A 201 11.32 -5.40 5.06
C GLN A 201 10.42 -6.63 5.01
N SER A 202 10.94 -7.72 4.48
CA SER A 202 10.21 -8.98 4.37
C SER A 202 9.78 -9.50 5.75
N SER A 203 10.64 -9.43 6.77
CA SER A 203 10.29 -9.73 8.17
C SER A 203 9.20 -8.80 8.75
N ARG A 204 9.30 -7.48 8.52
CA ARG A 204 8.28 -6.52 8.98
C ARG A 204 6.92 -6.78 8.34
N ASP A 205 6.92 -7.09 7.06
CA ASP A 205 5.69 -7.35 6.33
C ASP A 205 5.05 -8.69 6.74
N LEU A 206 5.86 -9.72 7.02
CA LEU A 206 5.36 -10.97 7.59
C LEU A 206 4.76 -10.74 8.98
N LEU A 207 5.45 -10.04 9.88
CA LEU A 207 4.88 -9.66 11.19
C LEU A 207 3.58 -8.87 11.05
N THR A 208 3.54 -7.91 10.13
CA THR A 208 2.35 -7.13 9.82
C THR A 208 1.17 -8.03 9.43
N LEU A 209 1.42 -9.02 8.57
CA LEU A 209 0.39 -9.95 8.15
C LEU A 209 -0.05 -10.89 9.28
N LEU A 210 0.88 -11.38 10.11
CA LEU A 210 0.53 -12.19 11.28
C LEU A 210 -0.33 -11.41 12.28
N PHE A 211 0.01 -10.14 12.55
CA PHE A 211 -0.78 -9.26 13.41
C PHE A 211 -2.16 -8.91 12.82
N THR A 212 -2.25 -8.78 11.49
CA THR A 212 -3.50 -8.44 10.82
C THR A 212 -4.43 -9.64 10.72
N ARG A 213 -3.91 -10.83 10.45
CA ARG A 213 -4.71 -12.06 10.30
C ARG A 213 -5.12 -12.67 11.65
N GLY A 214 -4.28 -12.51 12.67
CA GLY A 214 -4.47 -13.19 13.96
C GLY A 214 -4.37 -14.71 13.85
N PHE A 215 -4.76 -15.39 14.92
CA PHE A 215 -4.75 -16.86 15.00
C PHE A 215 -6.02 -17.36 15.67
N THR A 216 -6.55 -18.47 15.15
CA THR A 216 -7.66 -19.22 15.74
C THR A 216 -7.18 -20.21 16.80
N SER A 217 -5.98 -20.75 16.64
CA SER A 217 -5.30 -21.56 17.66
C SER A 217 -4.55 -20.73 18.70
N ALA A 218 -3.98 -21.40 19.70
CA ALA A 218 -3.31 -20.79 20.85
C ALA A 218 -1.92 -20.20 20.52
N VAL A 219 -1.86 -19.17 19.68
CA VAL A 219 -0.60 -18.53 19.26
C VAL A 219 -0.58 -17.07 19.71
N SER A 220 0.46 -16.68 20.47
CA SER A 220 0.70 -15.30 20.88
C SER A 220 2.05 -14.81 20.35
N VAL A 221 2.13 -13.52 20.02
CA VAL A 221 3.30 -12.93 19.38
C VAL A 221 3.73 -11.66 20.10
N VAL A 222 5.01 -11.55 20.43
CA VAL A 222 5.60 -10.34 21.01
C VAL A 222 6.69 -9.82 20.09
N ALA A 223 6.62 -8.54 19.71
CA ALA A 223 7.66 -7.86 18.97
C ALA A 223 8.26 -6.73 19.81
N SER A 224 9.59 -6.71 20.04
CA SER A 224 10.24 -5.65 20.83
C SER A 224 11.03 -4.68 19.96
N TYR A 225 11.07 -3.39 20.32
CA TYR A 225 11.88 -2.40 19.62
C TYR A 225 12.45 -1.31 20.54
N ARG A 226 13.50 -0.61 20.06
CA ARG A 226 14.12 0.56 20.71
C ARG A 226 13.48 1.85 20.23
N SER A 227 12.94 2.64 21.15
CA SER A 227 12.27 3.92 20.84
C SER A 227 13.24 5.03 20.42
N ASP A 228 14.42 5.04 21.03
CA ASP A 228 15.54 5.97 20.83
C ASP A 228 16.19 5.85 19.45
N ASP A 229 16.20 4.66 18.84
CA ASP A 229 16.79 4.41 17.51
C ASP A 229 15.88 4.86 16.34
N LEU A 230 14.64 5.27 16.61
CA LEU A 230 13.66 5.60 15.56
C LEU A 230 13.75 7.06 15.08
N HIS A 231 14.75 7.37 14.26
CA HIS A 231 14.81 8.66 13.57
C HIS A 231 13.59 8.90 12.64
N ARG A 232 13.34 10.15 12.24
CA ARG A 232 12.11 10.56 11.50
C ARG A 232 11.82 9.78 10.21
N ARG A 233 12.85 9.23 9.56
CA ARG A 233 12.75 8.48 8.30
C ARG A 233 12.88 6.97 8.48
N HIS A 234 12.91 6.47 9.72
CA HIS A 234 13.13 5.06 9.99
C HIS A 234 11.96 4.21 9.45
N PRO A 235 12.20 3.14 8.66
CA PRO A 235 11.15 2.35 8.02
C PRO A 235 10.11 1.79 8.99
N LEU A 236 10.54 1.34 10.18
CA LEU A 236 9.64 0.81 11.21
C LEU A 236 8.58 1.83 11.69
N ARG A 237 8.79 3.15 11.57
CA ARG A 237 7.81 4.14 12.07
C ARG A 237 6.47 4.04 11.34
N ALA A 238 6.49 3.84 10.02
CA ALA A 238 5.27 3.64 9.24
C ALA A 238 4.56 2.34 9.64
N THR A 239 5.34 1.26 9.82
CA THR A 239 4.85 -0.04 10.28
C THR A 239 4.25 0.02 11.69
N LEU A 240 4.86 0.73 12.64
CA LEU A 240 4.33 0.90 14.00
C LEU A 240 3.04 1.74 14.01
N ALA A 241 2.99 2.80 13.21
CA ALA A 241 1.77 3.59 13.04
C ALA A 241 0.63 2.71 12.49
N HIS A 242 0.96 1.78 11.61
CA HIS A 242 0.01 0.77 11.16
C HIS A 242 -0.40 -0.18 12.31
N TRP A 243 0.55 -0.86 12.97
CA TRP A 243 0.23 -1.82 14.05
C TRP A 243 -0.59 -1.20 15.17
N SER A 244 -0.36 0.09 15.49
CA SER A 244 -1.13 0.81 16.51
C SER A 244 -2.61 1.00 16.19
N ARG A 245 -3.03 0.84 14.92
CA ARG A 245 -4.43 0.91 14.49
C ARG A 245 -5.12 -0.46 14.55
N LEU A 246 -4.37 -1.54 14.72
CA LEU A 246 -4.93 -2.89 14.87
C LEU A 246 -5.45 -3.04 16.29
N GLY A 247 -6.78 -3.14 16.46
CA GLY A 247 -7.41 -3.20 17.78
C GLY A 247 -7.04 -4.43 18.62
N GLU A 248 -6.49 -5.47 17.99
CA GLU A 248 -6.06 -6.72 18.62
C GLU A 248 -4.58 -6.74 19.01
N VAL A 249 -3.81 -5.70 18.63
CA VAL A 249 -2.39 -5.58 18.98
C VAL A 249 -2.24 -4.69 20.21
N GLY A 250 -1.87 -5.29 21.34
CA GLY A 250 -1.51 -4.58 22.55
C GLY A 250 -0.22 -3.79 22.38
N ARG A 251 -0.12 -2.63 23.03
CA ARG A 251 1.12 -1.86 23.11
C ARG A 251 1.52 -1.70 24.57
N LEU A 252 2.78 -1.97 24.86
CA LEU A 252 3.38 -1.76 26.18
C LEU A 252 4.65 -0.94 26.00
N ASP A 253 4.65 0.27 26.54
CA ASP A 253 5.81 1.17 26.53
C ASP A 253 6.48 1.08 27.91
N LEU A 254 7.79 0.78 27.95
CA LEU A 254 8.54 0.71 29.20
C LEU A 254 9.12 2.06 29.57
N ASP A 255 8.53 2.68 30.60
CA ASP A 255 9.03 3.91 31.22
C ASP A 255 10.30 3.66 32.04
N PRO A 256 11.14 4.67 32.32
CA PRO A 256 12.28 4.53 33.23
C PRO A 256 11.90 3.99 34.62
N LEU A 257 12.79 3.19 35.22
CA LEU A 257 12.60 2.66 36.57
C LEU A 257 12.43 3.80 37.57
N PRO A 258 11.47 3.70 38.52
CA PRO A 258 11.37 4.64 39.62
C PRO A 258 12.65 4.64 40.47
N ASP A 259 13.02 5.78 41.04
CA ASP A 259 14.19 5.93 41.93
C ASP A 259 14.27 4.86 43.04
N ALA A 260 13.11 4.44 43.57
CA ALA A 260 13.03 3.39 44.58
C ALA A 260 13.48 2.02 44.03
N ALA A 261 13.05 1.67 42.82
CA ALA A 261 13.46 0.44 42.14
C ALA A 261 14.94 0.49 41.73
N VAL A 262 15.44 1.65 41.28
CA VAL A 262 16.88 1.83 40.99
C VAL A 262 17.70 1.65 42.26
N ARG A 263 17.26 2.20 43.39
CA ARG A 263 17.93 2.03 44.69
C ARG A 263 17.94 0.56 45.13
N GLU A 264 16.82 -0.14 44.97
CA GLU A 264 16.73 -1.57 45.27
C GLU A 264 17.67 -2.38 44.38
N LEU A 265 17.70 -2.11 43.07
CA LEU A 265 18.65 -2.71 42.12
C LEU A 265 20.11 -2.44 42.55
N VAL A 266 20.43 -1.21 42.93
CA VAL A 266 21.76 -0.83 43.41
C VAL A 266 22.16 -1.60 44.67
N HIS A 267 21.26 -1.79 45.63
CA HIS A 267 21.54 -2.59 46.83
C HIS A 267 21.70 -4.08 46.53
N ALA A 268 20.93 -4.60 45.59
CA ALA A 268 20.98 -5.98 45.14
C ALA A 268 22.28 -6.35 44.41
N LEU A 269 22.85 -5.41 43.65
CA LEU A 269 24.10 -5.62 42.90
C LEU A 269 25.37 -5.52 43.76
N GLN A 270 25.26 -5.03 45.00
CA GLN A 270 26.39 -4.77 45.87
C GLN A 270 26.90 -6.04 46.57
N THR A 271 28.19 -6.31 46.43
CA THR A 271 28.91 -7.27 47.29
C THR A 271 29.42 -6.63 48.60
N ARG A 272 29.48 -5.29 48.67
CA ARG A 272 29.79 -4.50 49.87
C ARG A 272 28.92 -3.23 49.92
N PRO A 273 28.51 -2.75 51.10
CA PRO A 273 27.65 -1.57 51.19
C PRO A 273 28.33 -0.32 50.62
N LEU A 274 27.71 0.33 49.64
CA LEU A 274 28.12 1.66 49.18
C LEU A 274 27.63 2.74 50.16
N PRO A 275 28.40 3.82 50.38
CA PRO A 275 27.90 4.99 51.09
C PRO A 275 26.63 5.54 50.44
N GLU A 276 25.67 6.01 51.26
CA GLU A 276 24.39 6.60 50.78
C GLU A 276 24.59 7.75 49.78
N ARG A 277 25.71 8.48 49.90
CA ARG A 277 26.10 9.51 48.94
C ARG A 277 26.29 8.94 47.53
N ASP A 278 26.93 7.78 47.42
CA ASP A 278 27.25 7.13 46.15
C ASP A 278 26.01 6.45 45.58
N VAL A 279 25.17 5.82 46.42
CA VAL A 279 23.86 5.29 46.00
C VAL A 279 22.98 6.40 45.42
N ARG A 280 22.90 7.56 46.07
CA ARG A 280 22.16 8.72 45.55
C ARG A 280 22.74 9.23 44.24
N ALA A 281 24.07 9.25 44.12
CA ALA A 281 24.77 9.66 42.91
C ALA A 281 24.50 8.70 41.73
N VAL A 282 24.37 7.40 41.99
CA VAL A 282 23.96 6.39 41.01
C VAL A 282 22.50 6.57 40.61
N VAL A 283 21.57 6.67 41.57
CA VAL A 283 20.13 6.85 41.28
C VAL A 283 19.88 8.10 40.42
N GLN A 284 20.50 9.23 40.79
CA GLN A 284 20.35 10.48 40.05
C GLN A 284 20.91 10.40 38.63
N ARG A 285 22.02 9.68 38.43
CA ARG A 285 22.67 9.55 37.10
C ARG A 285 22.00 8.50 36.23
N ALA A 286 21.56 7.39 36.83
CA ALA A 286 20.90 6.30 36.13
C ALA A 286 19.66 6.78 35.35
N GLU A 287 18.98 7.83 35.85
CA GLU A 287 17.75 8.38 35.28
C GLU A 287 16.71 7.27 34.97
N GLY A 288 16.66 6.24 35.84
CA GLY A 288 15.78 5.08 35.69
C GLY A 288 16.23 4.04 34.65
N ASN A 289 17.37 4.19 33.99
CA ASN A 289 17.94 3.19 33.10
C ASN A 289 18.63 2.08 33.92
N ALA A 290 18.06 0.87 33.90
CA ALA A 290 18.54 -0.29 34.66
C ALA A 290 19.99 -0.64 34.32
N PHE A 291 20.32 -0.65 33.02
CA PHE A 291 21.68 -0.92 32.56
C PHE A 291 22.66 0.15 33.03
N PHE A 292 22.27 1.43 32.98
CA PHE A 292 23.16 2.49 33.44
C PHE A 292 23.41 2.42 34.96
N ALA A 293 22.40 2.04 35.74
CA ALA A 293 22.55 1.78 37.16
C ALA A 293 23.55 0.64 37.44
N GLU A 294 23.48 -0.47 36.70
CA GLU A 294 24.41 -1.59 36.80
C GLU A 294 25.87 -1.17 36.53
N GLU A 295 26.11 -0.43 35.46
CA GLU A 295 27.45 0.01 35.09
C GLU A 295 28.04 1.04 36.07
N LEU A 296 27.21 1.95 36.60
CA LEU A 296 27.64 2.92 37.61
C LEU A 296 28.00 2.24 38.95
N VAL A 297 27.28 1.19 39.36
CA VAL A 297 27.62 0.39 40.55
C VAL A 297 28.94 -0.37 40.34
N ALA A 298 29.12 -0.96 39.15
CA ALA A 298 30.37 -1.63 38.79
C ALA A 298 31.57 -0.67 38.81
N ALA A 299 31.43 0.53 38.24
CA ALA A 299 32.48 1.55 38.24
C ALA A 299 32.81 2.09 39.65
N SER A 300 31.80 2.28 40.50
CA SER A 300 31.96 2.73 41.89
C SER A 300 32.73 1.71 42.73
N SER A 301 32.46 0.41 42.55
CA SER A 301 33.15 -0.69 43.22
C SER A 301 34.66 -0.74 42.92
N LEU A 302 35.09 -0.12 41.81
CA LEU A 302 36.48 -0.01 41.37
C LEU A 302 37.18 1.27 41.85
N GLY A 303 36.55 2.06 42.71
CA GLY A 303 37.12 3.30 43.26
C GLY A 303 37.20 4.48 42.27
N ARG A 304 36.58 4.35 41.09
CA ARG A 304 36.52 5.41 40.06
C ARG A 304 35.29 6.29 40.30
N THR A 305 35.38 7.21 41.26
CA THR A 305 34.30 8.13 41.64
C THR A 305 34.12 9.34 40.71
N ALA A 306 35.04 9.54 39.77
CA ALA A 306 35.01 10.63 38.80
C ALA A 306 35.03 10.06 37.38
N LEU A 307 33.86 9.72 36.83
CA LEU A 307 33.71 9.47 35.40
C LEU A 307 32.73 10.49 34.81
N ALA A 308 33.11 10.97 33.62
CA ALA A 308 32.49 12.07 32.88
C ALA A 308 31.04 11.77 32.46
N ASP A 309 30.32 12.80 32.01
CA ASP A 309 28.90 12.81 31.58
C ASP A 309 28.54 11.87 30.41
N ASP A 310 29.43 10.97 29.98
CA ASP A 310 29.31 10.20 28.74
C ASP A 310 29.26 8.68 29.01
N LEU A 311 28.08 8.07 28.77
CA LEU A 311 27.79 6.64 28.88
C LEU A 311 28.85 5.79 28.16
N SER A 312 29.32 6.23 27.00
CA SER A 312 30.31 5.56 26.15
C SER A 312 31.62 5.27 26.91
N ARG A 313 32.06 6.20 27.77
CA ARG A 313 33.29 6.04 28.57
C ARG A 313 33.13 5.10 29.76
N LEU A 314 31.90 4.95 30.27
CA LEU A 314 31.59 3.99 31.34
C LEU A 314 31.58 2.56 30.80
N LEU A 315 31.13 2.36 29.56
CA LEU A 315 31.11 1.06 28.89
C LEU A 315 32.51 0.50 28.63
N LEU A 316 33.46 1.37 28.27
CA LEU A 316 34.84 0.97 28.01
C LEU A 316 35.62 0.57 29.27
N VAL A 317 35.11 0.85 30.48
CA VAL A 317 35.82 0.52 31.74
C VAL A 317 36.11 -0.97 31.89
N ARG A 318 35.18 -1.84 31.48
CA ARG A 318 35.37 -3.31 31.51
C ARG A 318 36.27 -3.77 30.37
N PHE A 319 36.14 -3.16 29.20
CA PHE A 319 37.00 -3.42 28.05
C PHE A 319 38.48 -3.09 28.36
N ASP A 320 38.74 -1.95 29.01
CA ASP A 320 40.09 -1.50 29.39
C ASP A 320 40.77 -2.40 30.44
N GLN A 321 40.01 -3.22 31.16
CA GLN A 321 40.54 -4.18 32.14
C GLN A 321 41.03 -5.47 31.51
N LEU A 322 40.58 -5.77 30.28
CA LEU A 322 41.01 -6.96 29.56
C LEU A 322 42.51 -6.88 29.23
N GLY A 323 43.16 -8.04 29.24
CA GLY A 323 44.50 -8.20 28.69
C GLY A 323 44.52 -7.97 27.17
N ALA A 324 45.73 -7.87 26.61
CA ALA A 324 45.90 -7.57 25.18
C ALA A 324 45.17 -8.56 24.25
N ALA A 325 45.16 -9.85 24.60
CA ALA A 325 44.42 -10.88 23.86
C ALA A 325 42.90 -10.70 23.99
N GLY A 326 42.39 -10.39 25.19
CA GLY A 326 40.96 -10.13 25.43
C GLY A 326 40.46 -8.89 24.70
N GLN A 327 41.21 -7.78 24.73
CA GLN A 327 40.88 -6.57 23.98
C GLN A 327 40.84 -6.83 22.47
N HIS A 328 41.83 -7.56 21.94
CA HIS A 328 41.88 -7.89 20.51
C HIS A 328 40.69 -8.76 20.09
N VAL A 329 40.37 -9.79 20.88
CA VAL A 329 39.20 -10.65 20.66
C VAL A 329 37.91 -9.84 20.62
N VAL A 330 37.73 -8.93 21.59
CA VAL A 330 36.51 -8.09 21.67
C VAL A 330 36.41 -7.10 20.51
N ARG A 331 37.53 -6.52 20.05
CA ARG A 331 37.57 -5.69 18.82
C ARG A 331 37.22 -6.47 17.56
N MET A 332 37.67 -7.72 17.45
CA MET A 332 37.31 -8.57 16.29
C MET A 332 35.85 -9.03 16.37
N ALA A 333 35.32 -9.30 17.56
CA ALA A 333 33.92 -9.63 17.77
C ALA A 333 33.01 -8.44 17.43
N SER A 334 33.40 -7.21 17.77
CA SER A 334 32.58 -6.02 17.49
C SER A 334 32.37 -5.77 15.99
N ALA A 335 33.30 -6.17 15.12
CA ALA A 335 33.17 -6.08 13.66
C ALA A 335 32.25 -7.15 13.03
N ALA A 336 31.98 -8.27 13.72
CA ALA A 336 30.98 -9.26 13.29
C ALA A 336 29.54 -8.81 13.56
N GLY A 337 29.34 -7.89 14.53
CA GLY A 337 28.04 -7.46 15.03
C GLY A 337 27.77 -7.98 16.44
N ARG A 338 26.50 -8.25 16.76
CA ARG A 338 26.07 -8.61 18.13
C ARG A 338 26.52 -10.02 18.57
N HIS A 339 26.70 -10.93 17.60
CA HIS A 339 27.05 -12.33 17.82
C HIS A 339 28.16 -12.76 16.88
N VAL A 340 29.03 -13.65 17.35
CA VAL A 340 30.08 -14.26 16.52
C VAL A 340 30.28 -15.71 16.94
N SER A 341 30.35 -16.63 15.97
CA SER A 341 30.65 -18.03 16.27
C SER A 341 32.11 -18.18 16.69
N HIS A 342 32.42 -19.18 17.52
CA HIS A 342 33.81 -19.45 17.90
C HIS A 342 34.68 -19.71 16.66
N ARG A 343 34.16 -20.45 15.67
CA ARG A 343 34.89 -20.75 14.41
C ARG A 343 35.18 -19.49 13.59
N ALA A 344 34.20 -18.60 13.43
CA ALA A 344 34.42 -17.35 12.70
C ALA A 344 35.44 -16.47 13.42
N LEU A 345 35.32 -16.33 14.74
CA LEU A 345 36.24 -15.54 15.54
C LEU A 345 37.66 -16.12 15.53
N ALA A 346 37.80 -17.45 15.60
CA ALA A 346 39.09 -18.13 15.48
C ALA A 346 39.76 -17.87 14.11
N ALA A 347 38.97 -17.89 13.03
CA ALA A 347 39.46 -17.61 11.70
C ALA A 347 39.96 -16.15 11.54
N VAL A 348 39.31 -15.18 12.19
CA VAL A 348 39.63 -13.76 12.01
C VAL A 348 40.54 -13.15 13.08
N ALA A 349 40.64 -13.75 14.27
CA ALA A 349 41.43 -13.20 15.36
C ALA A 349 42.93 -13.23 15.05
N GLY A 350 43.41 -14.17 14.24
CA GLY A 350 44.83 -14.31 13.94
C GLY A 350 45.69 -14.61 15.17
N LEU A 351 45.08 -15.20 16.20
CA LEU A 351 45.73 -15.68 17.43
C LEU A 351 45.87 -17.21 17.39
N GLY A 352 46.84 -17.76 18.13
CA GLY A 352 46.88 -19.20 18.37
C GLY A 352 45.73 -19.65 19.28
N GLU A 353 45.34 -20.93 19.21
CA GLU A 353 44.19 -21.49 19.95
C GLU A 353 44.25 -21.19 21.46
N ALA A 354 45.41 -21.39 22.09
CA ALA A 354 45.60 -21.11 23.52
C ALA A 354 45.48 -19.62 23.89
N GLU A 355 45.89 -18.69 23.02
CA GLU A 355 45.78 -17.25 23.25
C GLU A 355 44.36 -16.75 23.01
N LEU A 356 43.67 -17.31 22.02
CA LEU A 356 42.26 -17.05 21.75
C LEU A 356 41.40 -17.49 22.94
N ASP A 357 41.61 -18.70 23.46
CA ASP A 357 40.88 -19.22 24.63
C ASP A 357 41.15 -18.39 25.88
N ALA A 358 42.40 -17.94 26.08
CA ALA A 358 42.73 -17.05 27.18
C ALA A 358 42.03 -15.69 27.05
N GLY A 359 42.02 -15.09 25.84
CA GLY A 359 41.34 -13.82 25.59
C GLY A 359 39.81 -13.92 25.70
N LEU A 360 39.22 -15.03 25.24
CA LEU A 360 37.79 -15.31 25.38
C LEU A 360 37.40 -15.53 26.84
N ARG A 361 38.20 -16.29 27.60
CA ARG A 361 37.98 -16.47 29.04
C ARG A 361 38.04 -15.14 29.78
N ASP A 362 39.04 -14.32 29.48
CA ASP A 362 39.19 -12.98 30.05
C ASP A 362 37.98 -12.08 29.75
N ALA A 363 37.49 -12.09 28.50
CA ALA A 363 36.30 -11.33 28.09
C ALA A 363 35.00 -11.82 28.75
N VAL A 364 34.86 -13.14 29.00
CA VAL A 364 33.70 -13.73 29.68
C VAL A 364 33.74 -13.49 31.20
N GLU A 365 34.91 -13.63 31.82
CA GLU A 365 35.12 -13.37 33.26
C GLU A 365 34.84 -11.91 33.61
N HIS A 366 35.24 -10.97 32.76
CA HIS A 366 34.92 -9.54 32.92
C HIS A 366 33.53 -9.16 32.38
N HIS A 367 32.70 -10.13 32.02
CA HIS A 367 31.31 -9.93 31.57
C HIS A 367 31.15 -8.99 30.37
N VAL A 368 32.16 -8.93 29.50
CA VAL A 368 32.11 -8.23 28.22
C VAL A 368 31.39 -9.09 27.18
N LEU A 369 31.78 -10.36 27.12
CA LEU A 369 31.12 -11.38 26.30
C LEU A 369 30.41 -12.41 27.17
N VAL A 370 29.38 -13.04 26.62
CA VAL A 370 28.68 -14.19 27.22
C VAL A 370 28.63 -15.33 26.19
N PRO A 371 28.78 -16.60 26.63
CA PRO A 371 28.64 -17.75 25.75
C PRO A 371 27.17 -17.94 25.32
N GLY A 372 26.97 -18.30 24.04
CA GLY A 372 25.66 -18.65 23.48
C GLY A 372 25.38 -20.15 23.45
N GLU A 373 24.09 -20.51 23.34
CA GLU A 373 23.59 -21.90 23.46
C GLU A 373 24.08 -22.87 22.35
N GLY A 374 24.76 -22.38 21.30
CA GLY A 374 25.29 -23.21 20.21
C GLY A 374 26.74 -22.92 19.83
N GLY A 375 27.61 -22.57 20.78
CA GLY A 375 29.06 -22.56 20.55
C GLY A 375 29.65 -21.24 20.00
N GLY A 376 29.02 -20.11 20.31
CA GLY A 376 29.49 -18.76 19.96
C GLY A 376 29.50 -17.80 21.15
N TYR A 377 29.78 -16.53 20.86
CA TYR A 377 29.87 -15.44 21.84
C TYR A 377 28.98 -14.27 21.44
N ALA A 378 28.36 -13.64 22.42
CA ALA A 378 27.59 -12.41 22.26
C ALA A 378 28.09 -11.34 23.22
N PHE A 379 27.89 -10.08 22.87
CA PHE A 379 28.06 -9.01 23.85
C PHE A 379 26.99 -9.12 24.92
N ARG A 380 27.40 -9.07 26.20
CA ARG A 380 26.44 -9.00 27.32
C ARG A 380 25.43 -7.88 27.11
N HIS A 381 25.90 -6.76 26.57
CA HIS A 381 25.08 -5.61 26.20
C HIS A 381 25.48 -5.15 24.80
N ALA A 382 24.51 -5.08 23.88
CA ALA A 382 24.76 -4.70 22.49
C ALA A 382 25.49 -3.34 22.35
N LEU A 383 25.13 -2.37 23.20
CA LEU A 383 25.75 -1.03 23.21
C LEU A 383 27.26 -1.06 23.48
N LEU A 384 27.76 -2.05 24.24
CA LEU A 384 29.19 -2.23 24.47
C LEU A 384 29.91 -2.60 23.17
N GLY A 385 29.32 -3.50 22.37
CA GLY A 385 29.88 -3.89 21.06
C GLY A 385 29.92 -2.71 20.09
N GLU A 386 28.82 -1.95 20.01
CA GLU A 386 28.73 -0.72 19.21
C GLU A 386 29.80 0.29 19.63
N THR A 387 29.94 0.55 20.93
CA THR A 387 30.94 1.49 21.47
C THR A 387 32.37 1.03 21.17
N VAL A 388 32.68 -0.26 21.31
CA VAL A 388 34.01 -0.80 20.98
C VAL A 388 34.28 -0.68 19.48
N TYR A 389 33.30 -0.99 18.63
CA TYR A 389 33.43 -0.83 17.19
C TYR A 389 33.64 0.64 16.80
N ASP A 390 32.95 1.56 17.47
CA ASP A 390 33.09 2.99 17.22
C ASP A 390 34.40 3.59 17.71
N ASP A 391 35.04 2.98 18.71
CA ASP A 391 36.38 3.36 19.18
C ASP A 391 37.49 2.89 18.21
N LEU A 392 37.22 1.95 17.30
CA LEU A 392 38.20 1.50 16.31
C LEU A 392 38.57 2.63 15.33
N LEU A 393 39.87 2.81 15.11
CA LEU A 393 40.36 3.71 14.07
C LEU A 393 39.93 3.22 12.68
N PRO A 394 39.75 4.10 11.67
CA PRO A 394 39.31 3.70 10.34
C PRO A 394 40.12 2.54 9.72
N GLY A 395 41.45 2.55 9.89
CA GLY A 395 42.31 1.48 9.39
C GLY A 395 42.20 0.15 10.16
N GLU A 396 41.79 0.19 11.44
CA GLU A 396 41.51 -1.02 12.22
C GLU A 396 40.19 -1.65 11.80
N ARG A 397 39.15 -0.83 11.56
CA ARG A 397 37.87 -1.29 11.00
C ARG A 397 38.07 -1.98 9.66
N VAL A 398 38.77 -1.33 8.72
CA VAL A 398 39.06 -1.90 7.39
C VAL A 398 39.76 -3.26 7.52
N ARG A 399 40.84 -3.37 8.33
CA ARG A 399 41.55 -4.64 8.52
C ARG A 399 40.69 -5.73 9.17
N ALA A 400 39.82 -5.37 10.10
CA ALA A 400 38.90 -6.33 10.70
C ALA A 400 37.93 -6.89 9.65
N HIS A 401 37.33 -6.02 8.83
CA HIS A 401 36.44 -6.41 7.74
C HIS A 401 37.17 -7.19 6.63
N GLU A 402 38.41 -6.85 6.29
CA GLU A 402 39.23 -7.61 5.34
C GLU A 402 39.43 -9.06 5.81
N ARG A 403 39.73 -9.27 7.10
CA ARG A 403 39.89 -10.62 7.67
C ARG A 403 38.60 -11.42 7.61
N TYR A 404 37.48 -10.81 7.97
CA TYR A 404 36.18 -11.46 7.82
C TYR A 404 35.86 -11.78 6.36
N ALA A 405 36.10 -10.86 5.43
CA ALA A 405 35.86 -11.09 4.01
C ALA A 405 36.71 -12.24 3.48
N ALA A 406 37.98 -12.32 3.86
CA ALA A 406 38.88 -13.41 3.48
C ALA A 406 38.41 -14.76 4.06
N ALA A 407 38.15 -14.83 5.37
CA ALA A 407 37.67 -16.05 6.03
C ALA A 407 36.34 -16.54 5.42
N LEU A 408 35.42 -15.61 5.15
CA LEU A 408 34.15 -15.89 4.51
C LEU A 408 34.31 -16.29 3.03
N ALA A 409 35.32 -15.82 2.31
CA ALA A 409 35.57 -16.25 0.93
C ALA A 409 36.14 -17.67 0.89
N GLU A 410 36.95 -18.05 1.87
CA GLU A 410 37.58 -19.38 1.98
C GLU A 410 36.61 -20.45 2.51
N ASP A 411 35.83 -20.15 3.55
CA ASP A 411 34.87 -21.09 4.16
C ASP A 411 33.48 -20.45 4.27
N ARG A 412 32.59 -20.83 3.36
CA ARG A 412 31.19 -20.37 3.32
C ARG A 412 30.35 -20.90 4.47
N THR A 413 30.82 -21.88 5.25
CA THR A 413 30.11 -22.35 6.45
C THR A 413 30.17 -21.33 7.60
N LEU A 414 31.06 -20.34 7.51
CA LEU A 414 31.23 -19.28 8.52
C LEU A 414 30.23 -18.13 8.39
N GLY A 415 29.55 -17.95 7.25
CA GLY A 415 28.67 -16.79 6.99
C GLY A 415 27.85 -16.86 5.70
N THR A 416 26.89 -15.93 5.55
CA THR A 416 26.03 -15.82 4.35
C THR A 416 26.66 -14.95 3.26
N TRP A 417 26.13 -14.99 2.03
CA TRP A 417 26.65 -14.15 0.93
C TRP A 417 26.49 -12.66 1.24
N ALA A 418 25.45 -12.32 2.01
CA ALA A 418 25.20 -10.98 2.47
C ALA A 418 26.27 -10.52 3.50
N ASP A 419 26.74 -11.42 4.37
CA ASP A 419 27.87 -11.15 5.27
C ASP A 419 29.17 -10.87 4.50
N LEU A 420 29.45 -11.68 3.46
CA LEU A 420 30.61 -11.43 2.62
C LEU A 420 30.51 -10.10 1.89
N ALA A 421 29.34 -9.76 1.34
CA ALA A 421 29.11 -8.48 0.69
C ALA A 421 29.37 -7.31 1.65
N ARG A 422 28.81 -7.39 2.86
CA ARG A 422 29.00 -6.40 3.93
C ARG A 422 30.47 -6.21 4.28
N HIS A 423 31.16 -7.30 4.63
CA HIS A 423 32.56 -7.23 5.04
C HIS A 423 33.48 -6.79 3.90
N ALA A 424 33.26 -7.29 2.68
CA ALA A 424 34.04 -6.86 1.52
C ALA A 424 33.84 -5.38 1.21
N GLU A 425 32.62 -4.86 1.35
CA GLU A 425 32.32 -3.44 1.14
C GLU A 425 32.97 -2.55 2.19
N ALA A 426 32.84 -2.89 3.48
CA ALA A 426 33.47 -2.15 4.57
C ALA A 426 35.01 -2.19 4.51
N ALA A 427 35.56 -3.24 3.89
CA ALA A 427 36.98 -3.38 3.57
C ALA A 427 37.42 -2.63 2.29
N GLY A 428 36.48 -2.11 1.48
CA GLY A 428 36.80 -1.49 0.19
C GLY A 428 37.16 -2.48 -0.93
N LEU A 429 36.90 -3.78 -0.75
CA LEU A 429 37.12 -4.85 -1.73
C LEU A 429 35.99 -4.88 -2.77
N ARG A 430 36.01 -3.93 -3.71
CA ARG A 430 34.88 -3.65 -4.63
C ARG A 430 34.40 -4.88 -5.41
N ASP A 431 35.30 -5.63 -6.05
CA ASP A 431 34.93 -6.79 -6.89
C ASP A 431 34.31 -7.91 -6.05
N VAL A 432 34.90 -8.21 -4.88
CA VAL A 432 34.36 -9.20 -3.94
C VAL A 432 32.99 -8.79 -3.42
N ALA A 433 32.82 -7.50 -3.09
CA ALA A 433 31.56 -6.96 -2.61
C ALA A 433 30.46 -7.02 -3.69
N ARG A 434 30.81 -6.73 -4.96
CA ARG A 434 29.90 -6.86 -6.11
C ARG A 434 29.44 -8.31 -6.27
N ASP A 435 30.37 -9.25 -6.40
CA ASP A 435 30.06 -10.66 -6.67
C ASP A 435 29.25 -11.28 -5.53
N ALA A 436 29.61 -10.96 -4.29
CA ALA A 436 28.87 -11.38 -3.10
C ALA A 436 27.47 -10.76 -3.05
N SER A 437 27.30 -9.49 -3.46
CA SER A 437 25.99 -8.83 -3.53
C SER A 437 25.09 -9.49 -4.57
N ILE A 438 25.59 -9.84 -5.76
CA ILE A 438 24.80 -10.56 -6.78
C ILE A 438 24.31 -11.91 -6.23
N ARG A 439 25.21 -12.69 -5.61
CA ARG A 439 24.87 -13.99 -5.00
C ARG A 439 23.92 -13.84 -3.81
N ALA A 440 24.04 -12.76 -3.02
CA ALA A 440 23.13 -12.44 -1.93
C ALA A 440 21.73 -12.12 -2.46
N GLY A 441 21.62 -11.33 -3.55
CA GLY A 441 20.36 -11.03 -4.21
C GLY A 441 19.65 -12.29 -4.73
N GLY A 442 20.39 -13.17 -5.41
CA GLY A 442 19.85 -14.47 -5.84
C GLY A 442 19.41 -15.37 -4.66
N SER A 443 20.16 -15.33 -3.56
CA SER A 443 19.80 -16.05 -2.33
C SER A 443 18.53 -15.50 -1.68
N ALA A 444 18.32 -14.19 -1.72
CA ALA A 444 17.14 -13.53 -1.21
C ALA A 444 15.88 -13.84 -2.04
N LEU A 445 15.99 -13.86 -3.37
CA LEU A 445 14.88 -14.30 -4.25
C LEU A 445 14.45 -15.74 -3.96
N ARG A 446 15.40 -16.66 -3.71
CA ARG A 446 15.09 -18.05 -3.33
C ARG A 446 14.33 -18.15 -2.00
N MET A 447 14.51 -17.17 -1.12
CA MET A 447 13.79 -17.06 0.15
C MET A 447 12.49 -16.25 0.05
N ALA A 448 12.04 -15.88 -1.15
CA ALA A 448 10.87 -15.01 -1.35
C ALA A 448 11.02 -13.64 -0.65
N GLY A 449 12.25 -13.09 -0.63
CA GLY A 449 12.58 -11.73 -0.18
C GLY A 449 12.96 -10.81 -1.34
N PRO A 450 12.00 -10.34 -2.17
CA PRO A 450 12.29 -9.53 -3.36
C PRO A 450 12.82 -8.13 -3.02
N GLU A 451 12.43 -7.55 -1.88
CA GLU A 451 12.92 -6.24 -1.45
C GLU A 451 14.42 -6.30 -1.08
N GLU A 452 14.83 -7.30 -0.31
CA GLU A 452 16.24 -7.52 0.03
C GLU A 452 17.06 -7.88 -1.22
N ALA A 453 16.48 -8.67 -2.12
CA ALA A 453 17.11 -8.95 -3.42
C ALA A 453 17.35 -7.68 -4.22
N TYR A 454 16.34 -6.80 -4.32
CA TYR A 454 16.46 -5.52 -5.00
C TYR A 454 17.57 -4.64 -4.40
N ARG A 455 17.70 -4.59 -3.07
CA ARG A 455 18.78 -3.85 -2.40
C ARG A 455 20.16 -4.41 -2.76
N HIS A 456 20.33 -5.73 -2.71
CA HIS A 456 21.59 -6.37 -3.05
C HIS A 456 21.97 -6.14 -4.53
N PHE A 457 21.03 -6.29 -5.46
CA PHE A 457 21.30 -6.00 -6.87
C PHE A 457 21.57 -4.51 -7.12
N SER A 458 20.84 -3.61 -6.47
CA SER A 458 21.11 -2.17 -6.55
C SER A 458 22.50 -1.83 -6.01
N ARG A 459 22.95 -2.52 -4.97
CA ARG A 459 24.30 -2.37 -4.43
C ARG A 459 25.35 -2.90 -5.40
N ALA A 460 25.12 -4.07 -6.00
CA ALA A 460 25.98 -4.59 -7.05
C ALA A 460 26.09 -3.61 -8.23
N LEU A 461 24.98 -3.04 -8.71
CA LEU A 461 24.98 -2.02 -9.77
C LEU A 461 25.85 -0.80 -9.42
N ALA A 462 25.83 -0.35 -8.16
CA ALA A 462 26.68 0.76 -7.71
C ALA A 462 28.17 0.42 -7.64
N LEU A 463 28.53 -0.86 -7.69
CA LEU A 463 29.90 -1.36 -7.62
C LEU A 463 30.45 -1.79 -9.00
N VAL A 464 29.58 -2.11 -9.97
CA VAL A 464 29.97 -2.46 -11.34
C VAL A 464 30.57 -1.24 -12.06
N SER A 465 31.62 -1.45 -12.84
CA SER A 465 32.21 -0.42 -13.69
C SER A 465 31.29 -0.06 -14.86
N GLU A 466 31.19 1.22 -15.23
CA GLU A 466 30.40 1.64 -16.40
C GLU A 466 30.96 1.09 -17.71
N ASP A 467 32.26 0.80 -17.76
CA ASP A 467 32.97 0.25 -18.93
C ASP A 467 32.92 -1.29 -19.03
N ASP A 468 31.94 -1.95 -18.39
CA ASP A 468 31.84 -3.42 -18.35
C ASP A 468 31.73 -4.05 -19.76
N PRO A 469 32.77 -4.76 -20.25
CA PRO A 469 32.76 -5.36 -21.57
C PRO A 469 32.09 -6.75 -21.58
N ALA A 470 31.72 -7.31 -20.42
CA ALA A 470 31.23 -8.68 -20.27
C ALA A 470 29.70 -8.80 -20.23
N GLY A 471 28.95 -7.68 -20.23
CA GLY A 471 27.48 -7.66 -20.16
C GLY A 471 26.93 -8.01 -18.77
N GLU A 472 27.77 -8.03 -17.75
CA GLU A 472 27.41 -8.22 -16.34
C GLU A 472 26.47 -7.11 -15.87
N LEU A 473 26.70 -5.85 -16.27
CA LEU A 473 25.86 -4.73 -15.93
C LEU A 473 24.41 -4.90 -16.44
N ASP A 474 24.23 -5.50 -17.62
CA ASP A 474 22.91 -5.84 -18.17
C ASP A 474 22.22 -6.94 -17.35
N ALA A 475 22.96 -8.01 -17.04
CA ALA A 475 22.44 -9.13 -16.25
C ALA A 475 22.01 -8.67 -14.85
N VAL A 476 22.83 -7.88 -14.15
CA VAL A 476 22.49 -7.35 -12.83
C VAL A 476 21.31 -6.36 -12.92
N THR A 477 21.22 -5.58 -13.99
CA THR A 477 20.07 -4.68 -14.21
C THR A 477 18.77 -5.47 -14.39
N LEU A 478 18.78 -6.55 -15.18
CA LEU A 478 17.64 -7.44 -15.35
C LEU A 478 17.22 -8.09 -14.02
N GLN A 479 18.18 -8.52 -13.22
CA GLN A 479 17.93 -9.08 -11.88
C GLN A 479 17.35 -8.04 -10.91
N ALA A 480 17.89 -6.82 -10.91
CA ALA A 480 17.39 -5.71 -10.11
C ALA A 480 15.96 -5.33 -10.51
N ALA A 481 15.69 -5.21 -11.81
CA ALA A 481 14.36 -4.91 -12.34
C ALA A 481 13.36 -6.03 -12.00
N THR A 482 13.75 -7.29 -12.16
CA THR A 482 12.92 -8.44 -11.76
C THR A 482 12.57 -8.40 -10.28
N ALA A 483 13.56 -8.16 -9.41
CA ALA A 483 13.37 -8.06 -7.97
C ALA A 483 12.50 -6.85 -7.59
N ALA A 484 12.69 -5.69 -8.24
CA ALA A 484 11.89 -4.49 -8.03
C ALA A 484 10.43 -4.72 -8.43
N THR A 485 10.17 -5.31 -9.60
CA THR A 485 8.82 -5.69 -10.03
C THR A 485 8.17 -6.65 -9.03
N ALA A 486 8.88 -7.69 -8.59
CA ALA A 486 8.39 -8.62 -7.57
C ALA A 486 8.16 -7.96 -6.19
N ALA A 487 8.88 -6.87 -5.89
CA ALA A 487 8.68 -6.05 -4.69
C ALA A 487 7.57 -4.99 -4.84
N GLY A 488 6.82 -4.98 -5.96
CA GLY A 488 5.77 -4.00 -6.23
C GLY A 488 6.28 -2.63 -6.67
N ARG A 489 7.56 -2.52 -7.05
CA ARG A 489 8.23 -1.28 -7.48
C ARG A 489 8.39 -1.24 -9.00
N ALA A 490 7.32 -1.53 -9.74
CA ALA A 490 7.35 -1.65 -11.20
C ALA A 490 7.85 -0.36 -11.88
N LEU A 491 7.44 0.83 -11.43
CA LEU A 491 7.96 2.10 -11.96
C LEU A 491 9.49 2.22 -11.77
N LYS A 492 10.02 1.80 -10.63
CA LYS A 492 11.47 1.82 -10.38
C LYS A 492 12.21 0.80 -11.25
N ALA A 493 11.58 -0.33 -11.55
CA ALA A 493 12.13 -1.31 -12.48
C ALA A 493 12.19 -0.74 -13.91
N LEU A 494 11.17 0.01 -14.35
CA LEU A 494 11.18 0.72 -15.63
C LEU A 494 12.32 1.74 -15.69
N ASP A 495 12.47 2.60 -14.67
CA ASP A 495 13.56 3.59 -14.61
C ASP A 495 14.94 2.93 -14.83
N LEU A 496 15.19 1.80 -14.16
CA LEU A 496 16.47 1.08 -14.26
C LEU A 496 16.72 0.52 -15.66
N LEU A 497 15.68 -0.03 -16.28
CA LEU A 497 15.75 -0.61 -17.62
C LEU A 497 15.93 0.47 -18.69
N GLU A 498 15.20 1.59 -18.60
CA GLU A 498 15.32 2.74 -19.50
C GLU A 498 16.70 3.38 -19.41
N GLU A 499 17.17 3.65 -18.19
CA GLU A 499 18.50 4.23 -17.96
C GLU A 499 19.59 3.34 -18.55
N ARG A 500 19.48 2.02 -18.36
CA ARG A 500 20.46 1.08 -18.92
C ARG A 500 20.39 1.03 -20.45
N LEU A 501 19.20 0.97 -21.04
CA LEU A 501 19.00 0.98 -22.50
C LEU A 501 19.53 2.26 -23.16
N ALA A 502 19.45 3.41 -22.47
CA ALA A 502 19.91 4.71 -22.96
C ALA A 502 21.44 4.86 -22.91
N ARG A 503 22.09 4.30 -21.88
CA ARG A 503 23.55 4.34 -21.73
C ARG A 503 24.28 3.26 -22.54
N ARG A 504 23.57 2.21 -22.95
CA ARG A 504 24.14 1.09 -23.72
C ARG A 504 24.34 1.48 -25.19
N PRO A 505 25.52 1.24 -25.80
CA PRO A 505 25.70 1.40 -27.24
C PRO A 505 24.73 0.51 -28.03
N VAL A 506 24.12 1.05 -29.09
CA VAL A 506 23.10 0.34 -29.88
C VAL A 506 23.66 -0.91 -30.57
N ASP A 507 24.95 -0.89 -30.92
CA ASP A 507 25.64 -2.00 -31.60
C ASP A 507 26.17 -3.09 -30.64
N ALA A 508 25.98 -2.92 -29.32
CA ALA A 508 26.50 -3.85 -28.32
C ALA A 508 25.53 -5.02 -28.07
N ASP A 509 26.00 -6.25 -28.31
CA ASP A 509 25.31 -7.54 -28.10
C ASP A 509 23.78 -7.50 -28.33
N PRO A 510 23.31 -7.78 -29.57
CA PRO A 510 21.89 -7.74 -29.93
C PRO A 510 20.98 -8.57 -29.01
N ALA A 511 21.46 -9.71 -28.51
CA ALA A 511 20.69 -10.61 -27.65
C ALA A 511 20.41 -9.98 -26.28
N GLY A 512 21.44 -9.49 -25.59
CA GLY A 512 21.26 -8.84 -24.29
C GLY A 512 20.41 -7.57 -24.36
N ARG A 513 20.44 -6.84 -25.49
CA ARG A 513 19.55 -5.69 -25.70
C ARG A 513 18.10 -6.13 -25.88
N ALA A 514 17.85 -7.22 -26.60
CA ALA A 514 16.52 -7.80 -26.73
C ALA A 514 15.96 -8.27 -25.38
N GLU A 515 16.80 -8.82 -24.49
CA GLU A 515 16.41 -9.20 -23.12
C GLU A 515 15.96 -8.00 -22.27
N LEU A 516 16.71 -6.89 -22.30
CA LEU A 516 16.31 -5.65 -21.63
C LEU A 516 14.99 -5.10 -22.17
N LEU A 517 14.81 -5.10 -23.50
CA LEU A 517 13.56 -4.65 -24.13
C LEU A 517 12.38 -5.57 -23.77
N ALA A 518 12.61 -6.88 -23.65
CA ALA A 518 11.59 -7.83 -23.21
C ALA A 518 11.18 -7.58 -21.75
N ALA A 519 12.15 -7.36 -20.86
CA ALA A 519 11.89 -7.04 -19.45
C ALA A 519 11.17 -5.68 -19.31
N LEU A 520 11.56 -4.67 -20.09
CA LEU A 520 10.92 -3.35 -20.11
C LEU A 520 9.47 -3.47 -20.56
N ALA A 521 9.24 -4.11 -21.71
CA ALA A 521 7.91 -4.28 -22.27
C ALA A 521 7.01 -5.13 -21.35
N THR A 522 7.56 -6.15 -20.70
CA THR A 522 6.80 -6.99 -19.75
C THR A 522 6.43 -6.23 -18.49
N THR A 523 7.37 -5.47 -17.92
CA THR A 523 7.12 -4.65 -16.71
C THR A 523 6.13 -3.53 -16.99
N ALA A 524 6.19 -2.92 -18.18
CA ALA A 524 5.27 -1.86 -18.56
C ALA A 524 3.81 -2.34 -18.67
N ARG A 525 3.54 -3.64 -18.86
CA ARG A 525 2.17 -4.20 -18.95
C ARG A 525 1.36 -4.06 -17.66
N ILE A 526 2.04 -4.00 -16.51
CA ILE A 526 1.40 -3.96 -15.18
C ILE A 526 1.32 -2.54 -14.60
N THR A 527 1.67 -1.52 -15.38
CA THR A 527 1.68 -0.11 -14.98
C THR A 527 1.08 0.78 -16.08
N GLU A 528 0.50 1.92 -15.72
CA GLU A 528 0.11 2.96 -16.69
C GLU A 528 1.33 3.76 -17.19
N SER A 529 2.20 3.11 -17.98
CA SER A 529 3.40 3.73 -18.53
C SER A 529 3.13 4.45 -19.86
N THR A 530 3.74 5.62 -20.08
CA THR A 530 3.73 6.33 -21.37
C THR A 530 4.72 5.78 -22.40
N LEU A 531 5.44 4.69 -22.06
CA LEU A 531 6.45 4.07 -22.91
C LEU A 531 5.88 3.59 -24.24
N ASP A 532 6.67 3.75 -25.31
CA ASP A 532 6.37 3.11 -26.60
C ASP A 532 6.79 1.63 -26.60
N THR A 533 6.00 0.81 -25.89
CA THR A 533 6.21 -0.63 -25.80
C THR A 533 6.11 -1.33 -27.16
N LEU A 534 5.40 -0.74 -28.13
CA LEU A 534 5.32 -1.29 -29.49
C LEU A 534 6.63 -1.10 -30.25
N ALA A 535 7.27 0.06 -30.12
CA ALA A 535 8.60 0.29 -30.66
C ALA A 535 9.63 -0.64 -30.01
N ALA A 536 9.61 -0.75 -28.68
CA ALA A 536 10.51 -1.64 -27.93
C ALA A 536 10.37 -3.10 -28.35
N THR A 537 9.14 -3.61 -28.49
CA THR A 537 8.92 -5.00 -28.93
C THR A 537 9.32 -5.22 -30.39
N LYS A 538 9.10 -4.24 -31.28
CA LYS A 538 9.56 -4.31 -32.67
C LYS A 538 11.08 -4.36 -32.76
N GLU A 539 11.78 -3.52 -32.00
CA GLU A 539 13.23 -3.49 -31.93
C GLU A 539 13.78 -4.82 -31.40
N GLY A 540 13.26 -5.30 -30.26
CA GLY A 540 13.70 -6.55 -29.64
C GLY A 540 13.54 -7.76 -30.55
N LEU A 541 12.40 -7.90 -31.24
CA LEU A 541 12.19 -8.99 -32.20
C LEU A 541 13.14 -8.90 -33.40
N GLY A 542 13.34 -7.69 -33.93
CA GLY A 542 14.28 -7.47 -35.04
C GLY A 542 15.73 -7.79 -34.65
N LEU A 543 16.14 -7.52 -33.41
CA LEU A 543 17.46 -7.91 -32.90
C LEU A 543 17.60 -9.43 -32.80
N LEU A 544 16.58 -10.14 -32.33
CA LEU A 544 16.61 -11.61 -32.26
C LEU A 544 16.68 -12.26 -33.65
N ASP A 545 16.06 -11.66 -34.66
CA ASP A 545 16.13 -12.17 -36.05
C ASP A 545 17.55 -12.07 -36.65
N LEU A 546 18.44 -11.26 -36.06
CA LEU A 546 19.85 -11.11 -36.48
C LEU A 546 20.80 -12.11 -35.78
N VAL A 547 20.36 -12.80 -34.74
CA VAL A 547 21.19 -13.72 -33.93
C VAL A 547 21.03 -15.16 -34.43
N ALA A 548 22.13 -15.91 -34.55
CA ALA A 548 22.13 -17.28 -35.07
C ALA A 548 21.57 -18.32 -34.07
N GLU A 549 21.75 -18.08 -32.77
CA GLU A 549 21.15 -18.88 -31.70
C GLU A 549 19.75 -18.36 -31.38
N GLY A 550 18.76 -19.26 -31.32
CA GLY A 550 17.40 -18.87 -30.96
C GLY A 550 17.30 -18.52 -29.48
N HIS A 551 16.68 -17.38 -29.15
CA HIS A 551 16.29 -17.00 -27.79
C HIS A 551 14.76 -17.18 -27.61
N PRO A 552 14.23 -18.41 -27.59
CA PRO A 552 12.79 -18.66 -27.71
C PRO A 552 11.98 -18.10 -26.53
N VAL A 553 12.56 -18.08 -25.32
CA VAL A 553 11.90 -17.52 -24.12
C VAL A 553 11.72 -16.01 -24.27
N VAL A 554 12.78 -15.29 -24.65
CA VAL A 554 12.77 -13.83 -24.87
C VAL A 554 11.83 -13.49 -26.02
N ARG A 555 11.85 -14.29 -27.10
CA ARG A 555 10.93 -14.13 -28.23
C ARG A 555 9.47 -14.27 -27.79
N ALA A 556 9.13 -15.28 -27.00
CA ALA A 556 7.77 -15.47 -26.48
C ALA A 556 7.31 -14.28 -25.62
N GLN A 557 8.18 -13.75 -24.75
CA GLN A 557 7.91 -12.56 -23.93
C GLN A 557 7.66 -11.31 -24.79
N LEU A 558 8.51 -11.07 -25.79
CA LEU A 558 8.36 -9.95 -26.73
C LEU A 558 7.09 -10.06 -27.57
N LEU A 559 6.75 -11.26 -28.07
CA LEU A 559 5.51 -11.50 -28.82
C LEU A 559 4.27 -11.25 -27.95
N ALA A 560 4.27 -11.77 -26.71
CA ALA A 560 3.18 -11.54 -25.78
C ALA A 560 3.03 -10.06 -25.43
N ALA A 561 4.13 -9.35 -25.15
CA ALA A 561 4.11 -7.91 -24.90
C ALA A 561 3.69 -7.11 -26.15
N ARG A 562 4.04 -7.58 -27.36
CA ARG A 562 3.63 -6.96 -28.62
C ARG A 562 2.12 -7.05 -28.83
N VAL A 563 1.49 -8.19 -28.54
CA VAL A 563 0.02 -8.33 -28.62
C VAL A 563 -0.66 -7.28 -27.72
N GLN A 564 -0.20 -7.14 -26.48
CA GLN A 564 -0.71 -6.12 -25.56
C GLN A 564 -0.47 -4.69 -26.10
N ALA A 565 0.75 -4.38 -26.55
CA ALA A 565 1.10 -3.05 -27.08
C ALA A 565 0.29 -2.66 -28.32
N LEU A 566 0.05 -3.61 -29.23
CA LEU A 566 -0.82 -3.42 -30.39
C LEU A 566 -2.27 -3.14 -29.94
N ALA A 567 -2.77 -3.92 -28.98
CA ALA A 567 -4.11 -3.75 -28.44
C ALA A 567 -4.29 -2.40 -27.74
N ASP A 568 -3.30 -1.92 -26.99
CA ASP A 568 -3.38 -0.63 -26.29
C ASP A 568 -3.31 0.56 -27.25
N ARG A 569 -2.63 0.41 -28.40
CA ARG A 569 -2.61 1.39 -29.50
C ARG A 569 -3.81 1.27 -30.46
N GLY A 570 -4.75 0.35 -30.20
CA GLY A 570 -5.94 0.13 -31.03
C GLY A 570 -5.67 -0.51 -32.40
N ARG A 571 -4.52 -1.18 -32.57
CA ARG A 571 -4.13 -1.90 -33.80
C ARG A 571 -4.62 -3.35 -33.73
N ASP A 572 -5.93 -3.50 -33.62
CA ASP A 572 -6.60 -4.74 -33.23
C ASP A 572 -6.44 -5.89 -34.23
N GLU A 573 -6.50 -5.60 -35.53
CA GLU A 573 -6.28 -6.60 -36.59
C GLU A 573 -4.88 -7.21 -36.52
N GLU A 574 -3.86 -6.37 -36.33
CA GLU A 574 -2.47 -6.83 -36.19
C GLU A 574 -2.24 -7.58 -34.87
N ALA A 575 -2.92 -7.17 -33.80
CA ALA A 575 -2.86 -7.86 -32.52
C ALA A 575 -3.43 -9.28 -32.67
N LEU A 576 -4.63 -9.43 -33.27
CA LEU A 576 -5.26 -10.74 -33.50
C LEU A 576 -4.41 -11.66 -34.38
N ALA A 577 -3.77 -11.11 -35.43
CA ALA A 577 -2.86 -11.89 -36.27
C ALA A 577 -1.63 -12.41 -35.50
N ALA A 578 -1.17 -11.67 -34.48
CA ALA A 578 -0.01 -12.03 -33.66
C ALA A 578 -0.35 -12.95 -32.45
N VAL A 579 -1.63 -13.10 -32.07
CA VAL A 579 -2.05 -13.89 -30.90
C VAL A 579 -1.60 -15.34 -31.02
N GLN A 580 -1.85 -15.99 -32.16
CA GLN A 580 -1.54 -17.41 -32.34
C GLN A 580 -0.03 -17.68 -32.24
N GLU A 581 0.79 -16.84 -32.89
CA GLU A 581 2.26 -16.94 -32.81
C GLU A 581 2.75 -16.77 -31.36
N ALA A 582 2.21 -15.79 -30.63
CA ALA A 582 2.57 -15.55 -29.23
C ALA A 582 2.19 -16.72 -28.30
N VAL A 583 0.98 -17.28 -28.48
CA VAL A 583 0.51 -18.44 -27.71
C VAL A 583 1.37 -19.68 -28.02
N ASP A 584 1.64 -19.96 -29.28
CA ASP A 584 2.45 -21.11 -29.69
C ASP A 584 3.89 -21.00 -29.17
N ALA A 585 4.49 -19.81 -29.25
CA ALA A 585 5.82 -19.55 -28.70
C ALA A 585 5.87 -19.72 -27.16
N ALA A 586 4.84 -19.23 -26.45
CA ALA A 586 4.73 -19.40 -25.01
C ALA A 586 4.57 -20.88 -24.62
N LEU A 587 3.72 -21.64 -25.32
CA LEU A 587 3.54 -23.08 -25.07
C LEU A 587 4.79 -23.89 -25.40
N ALA A 588 5.47 -23.59 -26.51
CA ALA A 588 6.72 -24.24 -26.90
C ALA A 588 7.84 -24.04 -25.85
N THR A 589 7.79 -22.93 -25.11
CA THR A 589 8.72 -22.62 -24.02
C THR A 589 8.18 -22.96 -22.63
N ARG A 590 7.07 -23.72 -22.56
CA ARG A 590 6.40 -24.13 -21.31
C ARG A 590 5.96 -22.96 -20.42
N GLN A 591 5.71 -21.79 -20.99
CA GLN A 591 5.19 -20.59 -20.32
C GLN A 591 3.65 -20.54 -20.43
N SER A 592 2.94 -21.52 -19.84
CA SER A 592 1.47 -21.60 -19.95
C SER A 592 0.76 -20.37 -19.41
N ALA A 593 1.24 -19.79 -18.30
CA ALA A 593 0.70 -18.55 -17.73
C ALA A 593 0.79 -17.38 -18.72
N LEU A 594 1.91 -17.26 -19.44
CA LEU A 594 2.09 -16.22 -20.47
C LEU A 594 1.12 -16.45 -21.65
N ALA A 595 0.89 -17.72 -22.03
CA ALA A 595 -0.08 -18.07 -23.07
C ALA A 595 -1.51 -17.67 -22.66
N ASP A 596 -1.91 -17.93 -21.41
CA ASP A 596 -3.23 -17.56 -20.90
C ASP A 596 -3.39 -16.05 -20.76
N GLU A 597 -2.34 -15.33 -20.35
CA GLU A 597 -2.34 -13.86 -20.38
C GLU A 597 -2.58 -13.32 -21.79
N VAL A 598 -1.95 -13.89 -22.82
CA VAL A 598 -2.18 -13.48 -24.22
C VAL A 598 -3.63 -13.74 -24.64
N LYS A 599 -4.22 -14.88 -24.25
CA LYS A 599 -5.63 -15.19 -24.54
C LYS A 599 -6.59 -14.19 -23.87
N VAL A 600 -6.29 -13.77 -22.64
CA VAL A 600 -7.07 -12.75 -21.93
C VAL A 600 -7.04 -11.41 -22.68
N VAL A 601 -5.88 -11.02 -23.22
CA VAL A 601 -5.75 -9.82 -24.08
C VAL A 601 -6.52 -10.00 -25.39
N ALA A 602 -6.45 -11.18 -26.00
CA ALA A 602 -7.18 -11.51 -27.22
C ALA A 602 -8.70 -11.35 -27.03
N ALA A 603 -9.25 -11.83 -25.91
CA ALA A 603 -10.66 -11.69 -25.60
C ALA A 603 -11.12 -10.22 -25.57
N ARG A 604 -10.31 -9.31 -25.03
CA ARG A 604 -10.59 -7.85 -25.06
C ARG A 604 -10.63 -7.31 -26.49
N ILE A 605 -9.75 -7.80 -27.37
CA ILE A 605 -9.74 -7.38 -28.78
C ILE A 605 -10.97 -7.93 -29.51
N THR A 606 -11.34 -9.19 -29.26
CA THR A 606 -12.55 -9.83 -29.81
C THR A 606 -13.82 -9.05 -29.43
N GLU A 607 -13.92 -8.59 -28.18
CA GLU A 607 -15.01 -7.69 -27.75
C GLU A 607 -15.04 -6.40 -28.60
N ARG A 608 -13.91 -5.70 -28.72
CA ARG A 608 -13.83 -4.45 -29.51
C ARG A 608 -14.12 -4.64 -30.99
N ALA A 609 -13.84 -5.83 -31.53
CA ALA A 609 -14.19 -6.21 -32.90
C ALA A 609 -15.70 -6.48 -33.09
N GLY A 610 -16.51 -6.40 -32.02
CA GLY A 610 -17.96 -6.57 -32.07
C GLY A 610 -18.45 -7.99 -31.75
N ASP A 611 -17.60 -8.84 -31.17
CA ASP A 611 -17.96 -10.21 -30.74
C ASP A 611 -17.85 -10.38 -29.21
N PRO A 612 -18.78 -9.80 -28.43
CA PRO A 612 -18.79 -9.92 -26.98
C PRO A 612 -19.05 -11.36 -26.49
N ASP A 613 -19.77 -12.18 -27.26
CA ASP A 613 -20.05 -13.57 -26.89
C ASP A 613 -18.79 -14.45 -27.05
N GLY A 614 -18.01 -14.26 -28.12
CA GLY A 614 -16.71 -14.89 -28.30
C GLY A 614 -15.70 -14.47 -27.22
N SER A 615 -15.69 -13.18 -26.87
CA SER A 615 -14.90 -12.66 -25.75
C SER A 615 -15.26 -13.34 -24.42
N ARG A 616 -16.56 -13.43 -24.09
CA ARG A 616 -17.05 -14.12 -22.90
C ARG A 616 -16.57 -15.58 -22.87
N ALA A 617 -16.79 -16.33 -23.95
CA ALA A 617 -16.42 -17.74 -24.02
C ALA A 617 -14.91 -17.97 -23.82
N ALA A 618 -14.07 -17.08 -24.38
CA ALA A 618 -12.62 -17.15 -24.20
C ALA A 618 -12.19 -16.87 -22.73
N LEU A 619 -12.81 -15.89 -22.07
CA LEU A 619 -12.52 -15.57 -20.66
C LEU A 619 -12.97 -16.70 -19.72
N GLU A 620 -14.16 -17.27 -19.95
CA GLU A 620 -14.67 -18.42 -19.20
C GLU A 620 -13.77 -19.65 -19.35
N ALA A 621 -13.21 -19.88 -20.54
CA ALA A 621 -12.27 -20.97 -20.77
C ALA A 621 -10.97 -20.81 -19.98
N VAL A 622 -10.42 -19.59 -19.88
CA VAL A 622 -9.24 -19.30 -19.03
C VAL A 622 -9.55 -19.54 -17.56
N ILE A 623 -10.71 -19.05 -17.08
CA ILE A 623 -11.16 -19.25 -15.70
C ILE A 623 -11.30 -20.75 -15.39
N ALA A 624 -11.94 -21.52 -16.28
CA ALA A 624 -12.17 -22.95 -16.10
C ALA A 624 -10.88 -23.80 -16.16
N ALA A 625 -9.84 -23.32 -16.84
CA ALA A 625 -8.55 -23.99 -16.95
C ALA A 625 -7.63 -23.75 -15.73
N SER A 626 -7.92 -22.72 -14.91
CA SER A 626 -7.11 -22.43 -13.72
C SER A 626 -7.38 -23.42 -12.58
N HIS A 627 -6.31 -23.95 -12.00
CA HIS A 627 -6.37 -24.88 -10.86
C HIS A 627 -5.81 -24.28 -9.56
N MET A 628 -5.12 -23.15 -9.64
CA MET A 628 -4.47 -22.48 -8.51
C MET A 628 -5.23 -21.21 -8.14
N PRO A 629 -5.77 -21.09 -6.92
CA PRO A 629 -6.39 -19.85 -6.46
C PRO A 629 -5.41 -18.67 -6.56
N GLY A 630 -5.84 -17.57 -7.19
CA GLY A 630 -5.05 -16.35 -7.31
C GLY A 630 -4.06 -16.32 -8.48
N ASP A 631 -4.18 -17.25 -9.43
CA ASP A 631 -3.45 -17.16 -10.69
C ASP A 631 -3.69 -15.80 -11.40
N PRO A 632 -2.64 -15.06 -11.82
CA PRO A 632 -2.80 -13.74 -12.42
C PRO A 632 -3.68 -13.71 -13.68
N ALA A 633 -3.60 -14.74 -14.53
CA ALA A 633 -4.41 -14.80 -15.75
C ALA A 633 -5.87 -15.07 -15.41
N GLU A 634 -6.14 -15.94 -14.43
CA GLU A 634 -7.49 -16.17 -13.91
C GLU A 634 -8.12 -14.91 -13.32
N VAL A 635 -7.41 -14.21 -12.43
CA VAL A 635 -7.90 -12.98 -11.77
C VAL A 635 -8.17 -11.89 -12.82
N ARG A 636 -7.27 -11.74 -13.80
CA ARG A 636 -7.47 -10.80 -14.92
C ARG A 636 -8.65 -11.20 -15.81
N ALA A 637 -8.88 -12.49 -16.03
CA ALA A 637 -10.02 -12.99 -16.79
C ALA A 637 -11.35 -12.67 -16.07
N TYR A 638 -11.43 -12.87 -14.75
CA TYR A 638 -12.58 -12.44 -13.95
C TYR A 638 -12.82 -10.94 -14.06
N HIS A 639 -11.77 -10.13 -13.93
CA HIS A 639 -11.87 -8.68 -14.06
C HIS A 639 -12.43 -8.25 -15.42
N HIS A 640 -11.92 -8.78 -16.53
CA HIS A 640 -12.42 -8.45 -17.86
C HIS A 640 -13.82 -9.01 -18.15
N LEU A 641 -14.16 -10.18 -17.60
CA LEU A 641 -15.51 -10.72 -17.72
C LEU A 641 -16.52 -9.84 -16.97
N GLY A 642 -16.19 -9.43 -15.73
CA GLY A 642 -17.00 -8.49 -14.95
C GLY A 642 -17.20 -7.17 -15.71
N TRP A 643 -16.14 -6.66 -16.33
CA TRP A 643 -16.17 -5.44 -17.14
C TRP A 643 -17.09 -5.56 -18.36
N LEU A 644 -17.04 -6.69 -19.06
CA LEU A 644 -17.92 -7.00 -20.18
C LEU A 644 -19.41 -7.00 -19.76
N HIS A 645 -19.73 -7.56 -18.59
CA HIS A 645 -21.07 -7.51 -18.02
C HIS A 645 -21.47 -6.09 -17.63
N HIS A 646 -20.58 -5.35 -16.96
CA HIS A 646 -20.81 -3.98 -16.49
C HIS A 646 -21.13 -3.05 -17.66
N ARG A 647 -20.30 -3.06 -18.70
CA ARG A 647 -20.51 -2.24 -19.92
C ARG A 647 -21.80 -2.56 -20.64
N ALA A 648 -22.25 -3.81 -20.60
CA ALA A 648 -23.50 -4.23 -21.20
C ALA A 648 -24.75 -3.89 -20.34
N GLY A 649 -24.59 -3.25 -19.17
CA GLY A 649 -25.69 -2.97 -18.24
C GLY A 649 -26.17 -4.20 -17.44
N ARG A 650 -25.45 -5.32 -17.51
CA ARG A 650 -25.73 -6.55 -16.73
C ARG A 650 -25.07 -6.44 -15.36
N LEU A 651 -25.52 -5.46 -14.55
CA LEU A 651 -24.88 -5.07 -13.29
C LEU A 651 -24.90 -6.19 -12.24
N ASP A 652 -25.98 -7.00 -12.20
CA ASP A 652 -26.10 -8.10 -11.24
C ASP A 652 -25.01 -9.16 -11.52
N GLU A 653 -24.84 -9.56 -12.77
CA GLU A 653 -23.78 -10.48 -13.20
C GLU A 653 -22.37 -9.89 -13.05
N ALA A 654 -22.22 -8.58 -13.29
CA ALA A 654 -20.92 -7.91 -13.10
C ALA A 654 -20.45 -8.00 -11.65
N VAL A 655 -21.32 -7.67 -10.68
CA VAL A 655 -21.02 -7.78 -9.25
C VAL A 655 -20.60 -9.22 -8.89
N ASP A 656 -21.38 -10.22 -9.32
CA ASP A 656 -21.09 -11.62 -9.01
C ASP A 656 -19.74 -12.08 -9.56
N VAL A 657 -19.41 -11.73 -10.81
CA VAL A 657 -18.16 -12.12 -11.46
C VAL A 657 -16.96 -11.44 -10.79
N TYR A 658 -17.03 -10.14 -10.52
CA TYR A 658 -15.97 -9.43 -9.85
C TYR A 658 -15.71 -9.99 -8.45
N ARG A 659 -16.76 -10.25 -7.66
CA ARG A 659 -16.64 -10.83 -6.31
C ARG A 659 -15.93 -12.18 -6.33
N ARG A 660 -16.28 -13.06 -7.28
CA ARG A 660 -15.58 -14.35 -7.45
C ARG A 660 -14.10 -14.16 -7.75
N GLY A 661 -13.74 -13.23 -8.63
CA GLY A 661 -12.35 -12.88 -8.90
C GLY A 661 -11.60 -12.41 -7.66
N VAL A 662 -12.22 -11.55 -6.84
CA VAL A 662 -11.66 -11.06 -5.57
C VAL A 662 -11.50 -12.20 -4.55
N GLU A 663 -12.48 -13.09 -4.43
CA GLU A 663 -12.42 -14.26 -3.55
C GLU A 663 -11.30 -15.21 -3.95
N ARG A 664 -11.13 -15.47 -5.25
CA ARG A 664 -10.02 -16.28 -5.79
C ARG A 664 -8.66 -15.63 -5.52
N ALA A 665 -8.54 -14.33 -5.75
CA ALA A 665 -7.33 -13.58 -5.45
C ALA A 665 -7.01 -13.58 -3.95
N ARG A 666 -8.01 -13.43 -3.08
CA ARG A 666 -7.86 -13.50 -1.62
C ARG A 666 -7.42 -14.89 -1.16
N ALA A 667 -7.99 -15.95 -1.72
CA ALA A 667 -7.58 -17.33 -1.44
C ALA A 667 -6.12 -17.60 -1.84
N GLY A 668 -5.61 -16.93 -2.88
CA GLY A 668 -4.20 -16.95 -3.27
C GLY A 668 -3.32 -15.89 -2.59
N GLY A 669 -3.81 -15.17 -1.58
CA GLY A 669 -3.05 -14.13 -0.86
C GLY A 669 -2.75 -12.86 -1.68
N ARG A 670 -3.38 -12.67 -2.83
CA ARG A 670 -3.12 -11.61 -3.83
C ARG A 670 -4.26 -10.59 -3.94
N GLN A 671 -5.01 -10.36 -2.86
CA GLN A 671 -6.18 -9.47 -2.86
C GLN A 671 -5.89 -8.00 -3.23
N TRP A 672 -4.63 -7.56 -3.14
CA TRP A 672 -4.18 -6.20 -3.52
C TRP A 672 -3.39 -6.16 -4.83
N ALA A 673 -3.28 -7.28 -5.54
CA ALA A 673 -2.65 -7.31 -6.85
C ALA A 673 -3.50 -6.56 -7.89
N PRO A 674 -2.91 -6.11 -9.01
CA PRO A 674 -3.66 -5.56 -10.15
C PRO A 674 -4.79 -6.50 -10.58
N TYR A 675 -5.89 -5.96 -11.08
CA TYR A 675 -7.13 -6.65 -11.45
C TYR A 675 -7.92 -7.26 -10.29
N ALA A 676 -7.28 -7.75 -9.22
CA ALA A 676 -7.98 -8.18 -8.01
C ALA A 676 -8.56 -6.98 -7.27
N PHE A 677 -7.70 -6.00 -6.97
CA PHE A 677 -8.11 -4.75 -6.35
C PHE A 677 -9.10 -3.98 -7.24
N ASP A 678 -8.81 -3.85 -8.53
CA ASP A 678 -9.70 -3.15 -9.49
C ASP A 678 -11.07 -3.84 -9.56
N GLY A 679 -11.09 -5.17 -9.55
CA GLY A 679 -12.31 -5.96 -9.50
C GLY A 679 -13.15 -5.66 -8.25
N ARG A 680 -12.53 -5.52 -7.08
CA ARG A 680 -13.23 -5.12 -5.84
C ARG A 680 -13.82 -3.72 -5.95
N LEU A 681 -13.04 -2.76 -6.45
CA LEU A 681 -13.50 -1.39 -6.67
C LEU A 681 -14.72 -1.36 -7.60
N LEU A 682 -14.64 -2.05 -8.74
CA LEU A 682 -15.69 -2.10 -9.75
C LEU A 682 -16.92 -2.89 -9.27
N ALA A 683 -16.75 -3.94 -8.47
CA ALA A 683 -17.87 -4.62 -7.80
C ALA A 683 -18.66 -3.65 -6.90
N GLY A 684 -17.95 -2.82 -6.12
CA GLY A 684 -18.57 -1.81 -5.26
C GLY A 684 -19.31 -0.73 -6.06
N ILE A 685 -18.71 -0.24 -7.16
CA ILE A 685 -19.33 0.74 -8.05
C ILE A 685 -20.57 0.16 -8.73
N ALA A 686 -20.49 -1.06 -9.29
CA ALA A 686 -21.62 -1.73 -9.92
C ALA A 686 -22.76 -2.02 -8.93
N ALA A 687 -22.43 -2.42 -7.68
CA ALA A 687 -23.41 -2.59 -6.61
C ALA A 687 -24.09 -1.25 -6.23
N TYR A 688 -23.34 -0.15 -6.18
CA TYR A 688 -23.88 1.20 -5.97
C TYR A 688 -24.84 1.58 -7.10
N GLU A 689 -24.42 1.41 -8.36
CA GLU A 689 -25.22 1.72 -9.55
C GLU A 689 -26.51 0.94 -9.54
N ARG A 690 -26.44 -0.35 -9.23
CA ARG A 690 -27.60 -1.24 -9.10
C ARG A 690 -28.54 -0.89 -7.95
N GLY A 691 -28.13 -0.01 -7.04
CA GLY A 691 -28.91 0.41 -5.87
C GLY A 691 -28.82 -0.55 -4.68
N ARG A 692 -27.80 -1.42 -4.64
CA ARG A 692 -27.49 -2.30 -3.50
C ARG A 692 -26.46 -1.61 -2.59
N TRP A 693 -26.84 -0.46 -2.02
CA TRP A 693 -25.89 0.44 -1.34
C TRP A 693 -25.22 -0.16 -0.11
N ASP A 694 -25.93 -0.98 0.66
CA ASP A 694 -25.33 -1.65 1.83
C ASP A 694 -24.32 -2.71 1.38
N GLU A 695 -24.65 -3.51 0.35
CA GLU A 695 -23.69 -4.45 -0.27
C GLU A 695 -22.47 -3.71 -0.86
N ALA A 696 -22.67 -2.56 -1.50
CA ALA A 696 -21.58 -1.75 -2.02
C ALA A 696 -20.63 -1.29 -0.90
N LEU A 697 -21.19 -0.85 0.24
CA LEU A 697 -20.39 -0.46 1.41
C LEU A 697 -19.64 -1.66 2.01
N GLU A 698 -20.24 -2.85 2.04
CA GLU A 698 -19.59 -4.09 2.50
C GLU A 698 -18.44 -4.50 1.57
N ILE A 699 -18.65 -4.49 0.25
CA ILE A 699 -17.61 -4.83 -0.74
C ILE A 699 -16.43 -3.85 -0.63
N LEU A 700 -16.73 -2.57 -0.50
CA LEU A 700 -15.73 -1.50 -0.39
C LEU A 700 -15.19 -1.34 1.05
N ASP A 701 -15.61 -2.19 1.98
CA ASP A 701 -15.15 -2.10 3.36
C ASP A 701 -13.74 -2.60 3.50
N VAL A 702 -12.88 -1.75 4.05
CA VAL A 702 -11.49 -2.08 4.36
C VAL A 702 -11.26 -2.10 5.87
N ALA A 703 -12.33 -2.05 6.68
CA ALA A 703 -12.23 -2.20 8.11
C ALA A 703 -11.60 -3.57 8.46
N GLY A 704 -10.56 -3.56 9.30
CA GLY A 704 -9.78 -4.76 9.61
C GLY A 704 -8.83 -5.19 8.49
N GLU A 705 -8.80 -4.48 7.36
CA GLU A 705 -7.84 -4.67 6.29
C GLU A 705 -6.88 -3.48 6.20
N MET A 706 -5.91 -3.62 5.30
CA MET A 706 -4.77 -2.71 5.25
C MET A 706 -4.32 -2.45 3.81
N PRO A 707 -5.18 -1.79 3.01
CA PRO A 707 -4.90 -1.52 1.60
C PRO A 707 -3.63 -0.69 1.42
N PRO A 708 -2.76 -1.02 0.45
CA PRO A 708 -1.72 -0.10 0.00
C PRO A 708 -2.36 1.14 -0.66
N GLU A 709 -1.64 2.25 -0.69
CA GLU A 709 -2.04 3.40 -1.50
C GLU A 709 -1.54 3.21 -2.95
N PRO A 710 -2.29 3.69 -3.97
CA PRO A 710 -3.52 4.49 -3.89
C PRO A 710 -4.83 3.69 -3.75
N ALA A 711 -4.76 2.36 -3.61
CA ALA A 711 -5.95 1.49 -3.52
C ALA A 711 -6.87 1.85 -2.35
N ALA A 712 -6.31 2.21 -1.20
CA ALA A 712 -7.08 2.67 -0.04
C ALA A 712 -7.93 3.92 -0.37
N SER A 713 -7.31 4.90 -1.04
CA SER A 713 -7.97 6.13 -1.47
C SER A 713 -9.08 5.86 -2.49
N LEU A 714 -8.89 4.92 -3.42
CA LEU A 714 -9.91 4.54 -4.40
C LEU A 714 -11.14 3.87 -3.75
N LEU A 715 -10.96 2.90 -2.85
CA LEU A 715 -12.09 2.24 -2.17
C LEU A 715 -12.84 3.22 -1.27
N THR A 716 -12.12 4.05 -0.53
CA THR A 716 -12.72 5.10 0.30
C THR A 716 -13.48 6.10 -0.56
N GLY A 717 -12.90 6.50 -1.70
CA GLY A 717 -13.56 7.38 -2.67
C GLY A 717 -14.85 6.78 -3.23
N ALA A 718 -14.86 5.49 -3.58
CA ALA A 718 -16.07 4.85 -4.10
C ALA A 718 -17.21 4.79 -3.06
N ARG A 719 -16.89 4.67 -1.76
CA ARG A 719 -17.88 4.79 -0.67
C ARG A 719 -18.53 6.17 -0.63
N MET A 720 -17.84 7.21 -1.11
CA MET A 720 -18.41 8.56 -1.17
C MET A 720 -19.60 8.64 -2.12
N TYR A 721 -19.76 7.74 -3.10
CA TYR A 721 -20.98 7.71 -3.93
C TYR A 721 -22.23 7.40 -3.11
N VAL A 722 -22.15 6.41 -2.21
CA VAL A 722 -23.25 6.08 -1.29
C VAL A 722 -23.49 7.24 -0.32
N ALA A 723 -22.41 7.81 0.24
CA ALA A 723 -22.49 8.96 1.14
C ALA A 723 -23.16 10.18 0.47
N ALA A 724 -22.80 10.48 -0.78
CA ALA A 724 -23.42 11.54 -1.59
C ALA A 724 -24.91 11.25 -1.81
N GLY A 725 -25.26 10.02 -2.18
CA GLY A 725 -26.63 9.57 -2.34
C GLY A 725 -27.48 9.72 -1.07
N ARG A 726 -26.88 9.44 0.11
CA ARG A 726 -27.52 9.58 1.43
C ARG A 726 -27.50 11.00 2.00
N GLY A 727 -26.68 11.90 1.45
CA GLY A 727 -26.50 13.28 1.94
C GLY A 727 -25.56 13.40 3.15
N GLU A 728 -24.61 12.50 3.29
CA GLU A 728 -23.64 12.45 4.40
C GLU A 728 -22.48 13.43 4.17
N SER A 729 -22.75 14.72 4.35
CA SER A 729 -21.81 15.83 4.06
C SER A 729 -20.38 15.68 4.63
N ALA A 730 -20.21 14.99 5.77
CA ALA A 730 -18.90 14.74 6.37
C ALA A 730 -17.95 13.95 5.45
N ALA A 731 -18.48 13.16 4.51
CA ALA A 731 -17.69 12.38 3.56
C ALA A 731 -16.85 13.24 2.60
N VAL A 732 -17.14 14.54 2.46
CA VAL A 732 -16.34 15.45 1.62
C VAL A 732 -14.87 15.53 2.06
N ALA A 733 -14.58 15.26 3.34
CA ALA A 733 -13.20 15.19 3.83
C ALA A 733 -12.36 14.12 3.09
N GLY A 734 -12.98 13.08 2.54
CA GLY A 734 -12.32 12.06 1.73
C GLY A 734 -11.78 12.60 0.40
N TYR A 735 -12.38 13.66 -0.16
CA TYR A 735 -11.87 14.33 -1.35
C TYR A 735 -10.57 15.08 -1.05
N ASP A 736 -10.52 15.86 0.04
CA ASP A 736 -9.31 16.60 0.39
C ASP A 736 -8.16 15.67 0.81
N ALA A 737 -8.47 14.57 1.51
CA ALA A 737 -7.48 13.57 1.91
C ALA A 737 -6.84 12.83 0.73
N SER A 738 -7.50 12.76 -0.43
CA SER A 738 -7.06 11.97 -1.58
C SER A 738 -6.07 12.71 -2.51
N ARG A 739 -5.96 14.04 -2.36
CA ARG A 739 -5.11 14.94 -3.17
C ARG A 739 -3.67 14.46 -3.40
N PRO A 740 -2.95 13.88 -2.42
CA PRO A 740 -1.57 13.44 -2.62
C PRO A 740 -1.38 12.40 -3.74
N TRP A 741 -2.44 11.70 -4.15
CA TRP A 741 -2.37 10.59 -5.09
C TRP A 741 -2.77 10.95 -6.51
N TRP A 742 -3.31 12.15 -6.75
CA TRP A 742 -3.94 12.51 -8.02
C TRP A 742 -2.99 12.54 -9.22
N ASP A 743 -1.74 12.95 -9.01
CA ASP A 743 -0.75 13.00 -10.09
C ASP A 743 -0.23 11.61 -10.48
N SER A 744 -0.28 10.64 -9.57
CA SER A 744 0.13 9.25 -9.81
C SER A 744 -1.03 8.34 -10.22
N GLU A 745 -2.26 8.68 -9.80
CA GLU A 745 -3.46 7.88 -10.02
C GLU A 745 -4.67 8.80 -10.23
N GLY A 746 -4.92 9.15 -11.48
CA GLY A 746 -5.98 10.09 -11.86
C GLY A 746 -7.38 9.62 -11.46
N LEU A 747 -7.62 8.31 -11.40
CA LEU A 747 -8.94 7.75 -11.09
C LEU A 747 -9.42 8.15 -9.69
N VAL A 748 -8.50 8.35 -8.74
CA VAL A 748 -8.81 8.84 -7.39
C VAL A 748 -9.52 10.19 -7.45
N SER A 749 -9.03 11.12 -8.28
CA SER A 749 -9.62 12.45 -8.44
C SER A 749 -11.02 12.38 -9.07
N LEU A 750 -11.20 11.51 -10.07
CA LEU A 750 -12.49 11.33 -10.75
C LEU A 750 -13.57 10.82 -9.79
N ILE A 751 -13.26 9.77 -9.01
CA ILE A 751 -14.21 9.12 -8.12
C ILE A 751 -14.59 10.04 -6.96
N THR A 752 -13.58 10.55 -6.25
CA THR A 752 -13.82 11.42 -5.08
C THR A 752 -14.45 12.75 -5.49
N GLY A 753 -14.00 13.33 -6.60
CA GLY A 753 -14.53 14.58 -7.15
C GLY A 753 -15.99 14.48 -7.59
N SER A 754 -16.36 13.40 -8.29
CA SER A 754 -17.75 13.17 -8.71
C SER A 754 -18.71 13.12 -7.51
N ALA A 755 -18.32 12.44 -6.42
CA ALA A 755 -19.11 12.41 -5.20
C ALA A 755 -19.12 13.78 -4.48
N ALA A 756 -17.99 14.47 -4.44
CA ALA A 756 -17.86 15.77 -3.79
C ALA A 756 -18.74 16.85 -4.44
N VAL A 757 -18.89 16.87 -5.77
CA VAL A 757 -19.81 17.77 -6.48
C VAL A 757 -21.24 17.65 -5.95
N ASP A 758 -21.75 16.41 -5.81
CA ASP A 758 -23.09 16.19 -5.26
C ASP A 758 -23.14 16.55 -3.75
N LEU A 759 -22.17 16.14 -2.94
CA LEU A 759 -22.12 16.45 -1.50
C LEU A 759 -22.14 17.96 -1.21
N LEU A 760 -21.28 18.74 -1.89
CA LEU A 760 -21.17 20.19 -1.74
C LEU A 760 -22.42 20.90 -2.25
N GLY A 761 -22.92 20.48 -3.42
CA GLY A 761 -24.17 21.00 -3.97
C GLY A 761 -25.37 20.73 -3.05
N HIS A 762 -25.46 19.55 -2.44
CA HIS A 762 -26.51 19.23 -1.47
C HIS A 762 -26.42 20.08 -0.19
N ALA A 763 -25.20 20.45 0.23
CA ALA A 763 -24.96 21.37 1.34
C ALA A 763 -25.22 22.85 0.98
N GLY A 764 -25.43 23.16 -0.30
CA GLY A 764 -25.68 24.52 -0.79
C GLY A 764 -24.43 25.32 -1.16
N ASP A 765 -23.25 24.68 -1.15
CA ASP A 765 -21.97 25.31 -1.50
C ASP A 765 -21.66 25.10 -2.98
N LEU A 766 -22.39 25.85 -3.84
CA LEU A 766 -22.27 25.73 -5.28
C LEU A 766 -20.91 26.19 -5.81
N ASP A 767 -20.35 27.25 -5.23
CA ASP A 767 -19.06 27.80 -5.66
C ASP A 767 -17.96 26.75 -5.47
N ARG A 768 -17.92 26.09 -4.30
CA ARG A 768 -16.97 25.00 -4.06
C ARG A 768 -17.22 23.79 -4.95
N ALA A 769 -18.48 23.47 -5.28
CA ALA A 769 -18.79 22.38 -6.22
C ALA A 769 -18.25 22.67 -7.63
N ILE A 770 -18.31 23.93 -8.09
CA ILE A 770 -17.72 24.36 -9.38
C ILE A 770 -16.19 24.25 -9.32
N GLU A 771 -15.56 24.71 -8.24
CA GLU A 771 -14.11 24.61 -8.06
C GLU A 771 -13.63 23.15 -8.09
N VAL A 772 -14.30 22.26 -7.37
CA VAL A 772 -13.97 20.82 -7.34
C VAL A 772 -14.05 20.22 -8.73
N HIS A 773 -15.12 20.53 -9.47
CA HIS A 773 -15.27 20.08 -10.85
C HIS A 773 -14.11 20.54 -11.73
N ASP A 774 -13.80 21.84 -11.72
CA ASP A 774 -12.77 22.42 -12.58
C ASP A 774 -11.38 21.87 -12.25
N GLU A 775 -11.09 21.70 -10.97
CA GLU A 775 -9.84 21.11 -10.50
C GLU A 775 -9.68 19.66 -10.97
N VAL A 776 -10.74 18.84 -10.88
CA VAL A 776 -10.70 17.45 -11.34
C VAL A 776 -10.51 17.37 -12.86
N VAL A 777 -11.21 18.21 -13.63
CA VAL A 777 -11.04 18.27 -15.09
C VAL A 777 -9.62 18.70 -15.46
N GLU A 778 -9.04 19.68 -14.77
CA GLU A 778 -7.67 20.14 -14.99
C GLU A 778 -6.65 19.02 -14.73
N VAL A 779 -6.78 18.33 -13.60
CA VAL A 779 -5.91 17.22 -13.22
C VAL A 779 -5.99 16.09 -14.23
N LEU A 780 -7.19 15.63 -14.59
CA LEU A 780 -7.36 14.51 -15.54
C LEU A 780 -6.93 14.89 -16.95
N THR A 781 -7.09 16.15 -17.35
CA THR A 781 -6.57 16.66 -18.62
C THR A 781 -5.04 16.56 -18.69
N ARG A 782 -4.36 16.82 -17.56
CA ARG A 782 -2.91 16.72 -17.43
C ARG A 782 -2.42 15.28 -17.36
N VAL A 783 -3.06 14.44 -16.55
CA VAL A 783 -2.61 13.06 -16.26
C VAL A 783 -3.00 12.08 -17.36
N TRP A 784 -4.19 12.21 -17.94
CA TRP A 784 -4.69 11.31 -18.99
C TRP A 784 -4.65 11.98 -20.37
N HIS A 785 -5.64 12.81 -20.65
CA HIS A 785 -5.83 13.56 -21.89
C HIS A 785 -7.04 14.49 -21.71
N PRO A 786 -7.14 15.61 -22.44
CA PRO A 786 -8.34 16.45 -22.52
C PRO A 786 -9.69 15.77 -22.83
N PHE A 787 -9.70 14.47 -23.17
CA PHE A 787 -10.91 13.74 -23.53
C PHE A 787 -10.95 12.42 -22.79
N PHE A 788 -11.80 12.34 -21.77
CA PHE A 788 -12.02 11.14 -20.97
C PHE A 788 -13.52 10.95 -20.73
N GLN A 789 -14.00 9.69 -20.81
CA GLN A 789 -15.44 9.41 -20.77
C GLN A 789 -16.08 9.79 -19.43
N GLY A 790 -15.34 9.69 -18.32
CA GLY A 790 -15.82 10.07 -16.99
C GLY A 790 -16.26 11.53 -16.89
N GLN A 791 -15.77 12.41 -17.78
CA GLN A 791 -16.19 13.81 -17.85
C GLN A 791 -17.68 13.95 -18.15
N LEU A 792 -18.26 13.02 -18.92
CA LEU A 792 -19.69 13.03 -19.24
C LEU A 792 -20.55 12.99 -17.97
N ARG A 793 -20.20 12.12 -17.02
CA ARG A 793 -20.87 12.02 -15.72
C ARG A 793 -20.59 13.27 -14.88
N LEU A 794 -19.33 13.68 -14.77
CA LEU A 794 -18.90 14.81 -13.93
C LEU A 794 -19.60 16.13 -14.33
N ASP A 795 -19.58 16.47 -15.62
CA ASP A 795 -20.23 17.66 -16.18
C ASP A 795 -21.75 17.60 -15.92
N THR A 796 -22.37 16.42 -16.08
CA THR A 796 -23.82 16.21 -15.86
C THR A 796 -24.22 16.39 -14.39
N LEU A 797 -23.40 15.93 -13.45
CA LEU A 797 -23.64 16.13 -12.02
C LEU A 797 -23.60 17.62 -11.68
N LEU A 798 -22.61 18.36 -12.19
CA LEU A 798 -22.53 19.81 -11.98
C LEU A 798 -23.72 20.54 -12.62
N LEU A 799 -24.13 20.17 -13.84
CA LEU A 799 -25.35 20.69 -14.49
C LEU A 799 -26.59 20.54 -13.58
N GLY A 800 -26.76 19.36 -12.96
CA GLY A 800 -27.84 19.11 -12.01
C GLY A 800 -27.78 20.03 -10.77
N GLN A 801 -26.58 20.31 -10.26
CA GLN A 801 -26.38 21.23 -9.13
C GLN A 801 -26.64 22.68 -9.53
N LEU A 802 -26.20 23.13 -10.71
CA LEU A 802 -26.53 24.45 -11.25
C LEU A 802 -28.04 24.64 -11.35
N GLY A 803 -28.76 23.66 -11.92
CA GLY A 803 -30.21 23.69 -12.03
C GLY A 803 -30.92 23.76 -10.68
N SER A 804 -30.36 23.14 -9.65
CA SER A 804 -30.93 23.14 -8.29
C SER A 804 -30.73 24.47 -7.54
N HIS A 805 -29.78 25.30 -7.98
CA HIS A 805 -29.41 26.56 -7.32
C HIS A 805 -29.77 27.82 -8.11
N VAL A 806 -29.99 27.75 -9.43
CA VAL A 806 -30.19 28.92 -10.30
C VAL A 806 -31.32 29.86 -9.85
N GLN A 807 -32.37 29.33 -9.20
CA GLN A 807 -33.48 30.14 -8.69
C GLN A 807 -33.16 30.84 -7.36
N ARG A 808 -32.18 30.33 -6.59
CA ARG A 808 -31.78 30.85 -5.28
C ARG A 808 -30.77 32.00 -5.40
N VAL A 809 -30.04 32.08 -6.51
CA VAL A 809 -29.04 33.14 -6.73
C VAL A 809 -29.68 34.45 -7.25
N PRO A 810 -29.06 35.61 -6.97
CA PRO A 810 -29.48 36.90 -7.53
C PRO A 810 -29.48 36.90 -9.06
N SER A 811 -30.37 37.70 -9.66
CA SER A 811 -30.52 37.77 -11.13
C SER A 811 -29.21 38.09 -11.88
N ALA A 812 -28.28 38.83 -11.26
CA ALA A 812 -26.99 39.17 -11.86
C ALA A 812 -26.05 37.95 -12.01
N GLN A 813 -26.20 36.93 -11.14
CA GLN A 813 -25.39 35.71 -11.18
C GLN A 813 -26.02 34.62 -12.06
N ARG A 814 -27.33 34.69 -12.34
CA ARG A 814 -28.03 33.70 -13.18
C ARG A 814 -27.46 33.59 -14.58
N ALA A 815 -27.09 34.71 -15.19
CA ALA A 815 -26.48 34.72 -16.52
C ALA A 815 -25.15 33.93 -16.56
N ALA A 816 -24.34 34.02 -15.50
CA ALA A 816 -23.09 33.27 -15.37
C ALA A 816 -23.37 31.76 -15.22
N LEU A 817 -24.36 31.37 -14.41
CA LEU A 817 -24.72 29.95 -14.27
C LEU A 817 -25.30 29.37 -15.58
N LEU A 818 -26.08 30.14 -16.33
CA LEU A 818 -26.59 29.73 -17.64
C LEU A 818 -25.46 29.56 -18.67
N ALA A 819 -24.53 30.51 -18.73
CA ALA A 819 -23.36 30.42 -19.60
C ALA A 819 -22.52 29.18 -19.24
N ARG A 820 -22.28 28.95 -17.95
CA ARG A 820 -21.57 27.77 -17.46
C ARG A 820 -22.30 26.47 -17.83
N GLY A 821 -23.63 26.45 -17.73
CA GLY A 821 -24.43 25.32 -18.18
C GLY A 821 -24.27 25.00 -19.66
N ALA A 822 -24.25 26.03 -20.52
CA ALA A 822 -24.04 25.85 -21.96
C ALA A 822 -22.63 25.31 -22.27
N GLU A 823 -21.60 25.73 -21.53
CA GLU A 823 -20.24 25.19 -21.64
C GLU A 823 -20.19 23.69 -21.31
N LEU A 824 -20.84 23.28 -20.22
CA LEU A 824 -20.92 21.88 -19.80
C LEU A 824 -21.72 21.03 -20.79
N GLU A 825 -22.86 21.52 -21.30
CA GLU A 825 -23.63 20.83 -22.35
C GLU A 825 -22.76 20.60 -23.61
N ALA A 826 -22.05 21.64 -24.08
CA ALA A 826 -21.14 21.52 -25.22
C ALA A 826 -19.94 20.60 -24.93
N SER A 827 -19.46 20.56 -23.70
CA SER A 827 -18.42 19.62 -23.26
C SER A 827 -18.91 18.17 -23.33
N THR A 828 -20.06 17.87 -22.73
CA THR A 828 -20.65 16.51 -22.76
C THR A 828 -20.90 16.01 -24.19
N GLN A 829 -21.37 16.87 -25.09
CA GLN A 829 -21.59 16.51 -26.49
C GLN A 829 -20.27 16.22 -27.22
N ARG A 830 -19.22 17.02 -26.99
CA ARG A 830 -17.88 16.75 -27.57
C ARG A 830 -17.29 15.43 -27.08
N VAL A 831 -17.41 15.15 -25.78
CA VAL A 831 -16.95 13.87 -25.20
C VAL A 831 -17.69 12.70 -25.83
N TRP A 832 -19.01 12.81 -26.01
CA TRP A 832 -19.81 11.78 -26.69
C TRP A 832 -19.40 11.59 -28.15
N ASP A 833 -19.32 12.67 -28.92
CA ASP A 833 -18.99 12.62 -30.36
C ASP A 833 -17.65 11.93 -30.61
N GLN A 834 -16.71 12.04 -29.68
CA GLN A 834 -15.44 11.35 -29.70
C GLN A 834 -15.51 9.92 -29.16
N ALA A 835 -16.28 9.68 -28.10
CA ALA A 835 -16.45 8.35 -27.53
C ALA A 835 -17.02 7.36 -28.56
N VAL A 836 -18.06 7.76 -29.31
CA VAL A 836 -18.75 6.89 -30.28
C VAL A 836 -17.92 6.57 -31.53
N GLN A 837 -16.79 7.24 -31.76
CA GLN A 837 -15.87 6.87 -32.84
C GLN A 837 -15.16 5.54 -32.56
N ARG A 838 -15.19 5.05 -31.31
CA ARG A 838 -14.58 3.79 -30.90
C ARG A 838 -15.67 2.74 -30.68
N PRO A 839 -15.61 1.57 -31.33
CA PRO A 839 -16.58 0.50 -31.13
C PRO A 839 -16.75 0.13 -29.64
N GLY A 840 -18.00 -0.03 -29.21
CA GLY A 840 -18.39 -0.43 -27.86
C GLY A 840 -18.45 0.69 -26.83
N ASN A 841 -18.01 1.92 -27.15
CA ASN A 841 -18.01 3.07 -26.22
C ASN A 841 -19.36 3.82 -26.17
N ASP A 842 -20.30 3.46 -27.03
CA ASP A 842 -21.69 3.92 -27.10
C ASP A 842 -22.64 3.11 -26.18
N GLY A 843 -22.10 2.50 -25.14
CA GLY A 843 -22.83 1.64 -24.21
C GLY A 843 -24.01 2.31 -23.47
N PRO A 844 -24.85 1.50 -22.80
CA PRO A 844 -26.05 1.97 -22.09
C PRO A 844 -25.76 3.05 -21.04
N GLU A 845 -24.62 2.97 -20.33
CA GLU A 845 -24.23 3.99 -19.34
C GLU A 845 -24.01 5.36 -19.99
N SER A 846 -23.14 5.43 -20.99
CA SER A 846 -22.81 6.68 -21.70
C SER A 846 -24.05 7.29 -22.34
N THR A 847 -24.92 6.46 -22.92
CA THR A 847 -26.21 6.89 -23.47
C THR A 847 -27.11 7.51 -22.41
N ALA A 848 -27.18 6.91 -21.21
CA ALA A 848 -27.98 7.43 -20.11
C ALA A 848 -27.47 8.75 -19.56
N TRP A 849 -26.15 8.90 -19.37
CA TRP A 849 -25.57 10.17 -18.93
C TRP A 849 -25.75 11.29 -19.96
N LEU A 850 -25.59 11.00 -21.26
CA LEU A 850 -25.84 12.00 -22.31
C LEU A 850 -27.31 12.44 -22.34
N ALA A 851 -28.24 11.49 -22.26
CA ALA A 851 -29.68 11.79 -22.22
C ALA A 851 -30.01 12.71 -21.03
N ARG A 852 -29.41 12.44 -19.87
CA ARG A 852 -29.57 13.29 -18.68
C ARG A 852 -28.91 14.65 -18.81
N SER A 853 -27.70 14.75 -19.38
CA SER A 853 -27.02 16.03 -19.62
C SER A 853 -27.93 16.98 -20.41
N ARG A 854 -28.49 16.49 -21.52
CA ARG A 854 -29.42 17.25 -22.37
C ARG A 854 -30.67 17.69 -21.60
N ALA A 855 -31.20 16.82 -20.74
CA ALA A 855 -32.36 17.12 -19.91
C ALA A 855 -32.05 18.19 -18.82
N GLU A 856 -30.91 18.09 -18.14
CA GLU A 856 -30.49 19.07 -17.13
C GLU A 856 -30.14 20.43 -17.75
N ALA A 857 -29.51 20.47 -18.92
CA ALA A 857 -29.20 21.72 -19.63
C ALA A 857 -30.48 22.48 -20.02
N LEU A 858 -31.51 21.77 -20.51
CA LEU A 858 -32.83 22.36 -20.75
C LEU A 858 -33.53 22.77 -19.45
N ARG A 859 -33.43 21.96 -18.39
CA ARG A 859 -33.99 22.30 -17.08
C ARG A 859 -33.36 23.56 -16.50
N LEU A 860 -32.04 23.71 -16.59
CA LEU A 860 -31.31 24.87 -16.12
C LEU A 860 -31.76 26.15 -16.86
N ARG A 861 -31.89 26.11 -18.19
CA ARG A 861 -32.43 27.22 -18.99
C ARG A 861 -33.85 27.60 -18.59
N TRP A 862 -34.72 26.59 -18.46
CA TRP A 862 -36.11 26.78 -18.02
C TRP A 862 -36.20 27.43 -16.63
N LEU A 863 -35.43 26.93 -15.66
CA LEU A 863 -35.39 27.48 -14.30
C LEU A 863 -34.69 28.85 -14.22
N GLY A 864 -33.74 29.11 -15.11
CA GLY A 864 -33.05 30.39 -15.27
C GLY A 864 -33.92 31.50 -15.89
N GLY A 865 -35.07 31.13 -16.46
CA GLY A 865 -36.08 32.06 -16.97
C GLY A 865 -36.17 32.14 -18.50
N GLU A 866 -35.45 31.30 -19.24
CA GLU A 866 -35.59 31.20 -20.70
C GLU A 866 -36.93 30.57 -21.12
N ASP A 867 -37.35 30.85 -22.36
CA ASP A 867 -38.56 30.25 -22.94
C ASP A 867 -38.25 28.87 -23.53
N VAL A 868 -38.37 27.84 -22.70
CA VAL A 868 -38.20 26.44 -23.07
C VAL A 868 -39.56 25.79 -23.28
N ASP A 869 -39.74 25.08 -24.41
CA ASP A 869 -40.95 24.31 -24.69
C ASP A 869 -41.15 23.21 -23.62
N PRO A 870 -42.28 23.22 -22.89
CA PRO A 870 -42.58 22.19 -21.90
C PRO A 870 -42.65 20.77 -22.50
N GLY A 871 -43.10 20.63 -23.76
CA GLY A 871 -43.16 19.34 -24.44
C GLY A 871 -41.77 18.76 -24.66
N GLN A 872 -40.85 19.59 -25.17
CA GLN A 872 -39.44 19.22 -25.32
C GLN A 872 -38.77 18.88 -23.97
N LEU A 873 -39.05 19.64 -22.90
CA LEU A 873 -38.49 19.35 -21.58
C LEU A 873 -38.97 18.00 -21.05
N VAL A 874 -40.26 17.68 -21.19
CA VAL A 874 -40.83 16.38 -20.81
C VAL A 874 -40.18 15.25 -21.60
N LEU A 875 -40.10 15.39 -22.94
CA LEU A 875 -39.51 14.38 -23.81
C LEU A 875 -38.07 14.03 -23.40
N ARG A 876 -37.24 15.03 -23.10
CA ARG A 876 -35.84 14.82 -22.70
C ARG A 876 -35.71 14.12 -21.36
N TRP A 877 -36.61 14.39 -20.43
CA TRP A 877 -36.65 13.66 -19.16
C TRP A 877 -37.18 12.23 -19.32
N GLU A 878 -38.15 11.99 -20.22
CA GLU A 878 -38.60 10.63 -20.57
C GLU A 878 -37.45 9.81 -21.21
N GLU A 879 -36.67 10.41 -22.11
CA GLU A 879 -35.45 9.80 -22.68
C GLU A 879 -34.43 9.43 -21.59
N ALA A 880 -34.16 10.34 -20.65
CA ALA A 880 -33.21 10.09 -19.55
C ALA A 880 -33.69 8.97 -18.62
N VAL A 881 -34.98 8.95 -18.27
CA VAL A 881 -35.56 7.87 -17.43
C VAL A 881 -35.45 6.53 -18.15
N ALA A 882 -35.86 6.45 -19.41
CA ALA A 882 -35.80 5.21 -20.19
C ALA A 882 -34.36 4.68 -20.32
N ALA A 883 -33.39 5.58 -20.53
CA ALA A 883 -31.99 5.18 -20.65
C ALA A 883 -31.40 4.64 -19.33
N PHE A 884 -31.69 5.26 -18.17
CA PHE A 884 -31.24 4.72 -16.88
C PHE A 884 -31.99 3.46 -16.45
N ASP A 885 -33.28 3.32 -16.79
CA ASP A 885 -34.01 2.07 -16.58
C ASP A 885 -33.40 0.92 -17.41
N ALA A 886 -33.01 1.19 -18.66
CA ALA A 886 -32.35 0.21 -19.53
C ALA A 886 -30.93 -0.14 -19.05
N TYR A 887 -30.18 0.83 -18.54
CA TYR A 887 -28.86 0.60 -17.95
C TYR A 887 -28.92 -0.12 -16.60
N GLY A 888 -30.04 0.01 -15.87
CA GLY A 888 -30.25 -0.64 -14.58
C GLY A 888 -29.78 0.15 -13.37
N HIS A 889 -29.66 1.49 -13.48
CA HIS A 889 -29.24 2.37 -12.38
C HIS A 889 -30.45 3.05 -11.70
N PRO A 890 -31.11 2.40 -10.71
CA PRO A 890 -32.37 2.88 -10.13
C PRO A 890 -32.26 4.24 -9.42
N TYR A 891 -31.11 4.58 -8.85
CA TYR A 891 -30.95 5.87 -8.18
C TYR A 891 -31.01 7.03 -9.17
N GLU A 892 -30.30 6.94 -10.29
CA GLU A 892 -30.30 8.00 -11.30
C GLU A 892 -31.57 8.02 -12.16
N ALA A 893 -32.22 6.86 -12.35
CA ALA A 893 -33.59 6.80 -12.85
C ALA A 893 -34.55 7.54 -11.91
N ALA A 894 -34.47 7.32 -10.59
CA ALA A 894 -35.31 8.00 -9.60
C ALA A 894 -35.04 9.50 -9.53
N ARG A 895 -33.76 9.92 -9.61
CA ARG A 895 -33.43 11.34 -9.76
C ARG A 895 -34.13 11.89 -10.99
N SER A 896 -33.93 11.29 -12.16
CA SER A 896 -34.54 11.74 -13.42
C SER A 896 -36.08 11.78 -13.37
N ARG A 897 -36.73 10.77 -12.77
CA ARG A 897 -38.20 10.74 -12.56
C ARG A 897 -38.70 11.87 -11.67
N ALA A 898 -37.96 12.27 -10.63
CA ALA A 898 -38.34 13.42 -9.82
C ALA A 898 -38.38 14.71 -10.65
N ARG A 899 -37.41 14.91 -11.56
CA ARG A 899 -37.37 16.09 -12.45
C ARG A 899 -38.46 15.99 -13.52
N LEU A 900 -38.67 14.80 -14.10
CA LEU A 900 -39.77 14.52 -15.04
C LEU A 900 -41.12 14.86 -14.42
N GLY A 901 -41.37 14.42 -13.18
CA GLY A 901 -42.63 14.66 -12.50
C GLY A 901 -42.91 16.15 -12.25
N VAL A 902 -41.88 16.96 -12.00
CA VAL A 902 -41.99 18.42 -11.91
C VAL A 902 -42.30 19.04 -13.27
N ALA A 903 -41.63 18.59 -14.33
CA ALA A 903 -41.89 19.08 -15.69
C ALA A 903 -43.32 18.76 -16.15
N LEU A 904 -43.77 17.53 -15.94
CA LEU A 904 -45.14 17.07 -16.23
C LEU A 904 -46.19 17.87 -15.46
N LYS A 905 -45.99 18.08 -14.15
CA LYS A 905 -46.89 18.92 -13.34
C LYS A 905 -46.95 20.36 -13.84
N SER A 906 -45.81 20.91 -14.26
CA SER A 906 -45.75 22.28 -14.80
C SER A 906 -46.45 22.40 -16.16
N ALA A 907 -46.53 21.30 -16.92
CA ALA A 907 -47.29 21.18 -18.16
C ALA A 907 -48.78 20.81 -17.94
N GLY A 908 -49.22 20.59 -16.69
CA GLY A 908 -50.58 20.18 -16.35
C GLY A 908 -50.89 18.70 -16.59
N ASP A 909 -49.87 17.86 -16.77
CA ASP A 909 -50.04 16.42 -16.99
C ASP A 909 -50.18 15.67 -15.63
N PRO A 910 -51.28 14.92 -15.41
CA PRO A 910 -51.50 14.18 -14.17
C PRO A 910 -50.47 13.07 -13.90
N ARG A 911 -49.77 12.57 -14.93
CA ARG A 911 -48.70 11.56 -14.78
C ARG A 911 -47.59 12.02 -13.84
N GLY A 912 -47.38 13.34 -13.70
CA GLY A 912 -46.30 13.88 -12.87
C GLY A 912 -46.36 13.47 -11.40
N SER A 913 -47.54 13.20 -10.84
CA SER A 913 -47.67 12.68 -9.47
C SER A 913 -47.25 11.22 -9.34
N ALA A 914 -47.47 10.41 -10.38
CA ALA A 914 -47.04 9.01 -10.40
C ALA A 914 -45.50 8.93 -10.46
N GLU A 915 -44.87 9.74 -11.32
CA GLU A 915 -43.41 9.82 -11.43
C GLU A 915 -42.73 10.23 -10.12
N LEU A 916 -43.24 11.26 -9.45
CA LEU A 916 -42.73 11.69 -8.14
C LEU A 916 -42.91 10.60 -7.06
N SER A 917 -44.02 9.86 -7.10
CA SER A 917 -44.28 8.77 -6.16
C SER A 917 -43.32 7.60 -6.38
N ALA A 918 -43.06 7.24 -7.65
CA ALA A 918 -42.09 6.22 -8.02
C ALA A 918 -40.66 6.62 -7.60
N ALA A 919 -40.27 7.88 -7.83
CA ALA A 919 -38.98 8.42 -7.38
C ALA A 919 -38.86 8.38 -5.84
N LEU A 920 -39.92 8.78 -5.12
CA LEU A 920 -39.93 8.77 -3.66
C LEU A 920 -39.78 7.37 -3.07
N ALA A 921 -40.43 6.37 -3.66
CA ALA A 921 -40.33 4.98 -3.21
C ALA A 921 -38.88 4.45 -3.32
N VAL A 922 -38.18 4.78 -4.40
CA VAL A 922 -36.75 4.45 -4.56
C VAL A 922 -35.90 5.23 -3.55
N ALA A 923 -36.13 6.54 -3.39
CA ALA A 923 -35.40 7.36 -2.46
C ALA A 923 -35.56 6.90 -0.99
N GLN A 924 -36.75 6.43 -0.60
CA GLN A 924 -37.01 5.84 0.70
C GLN A 924 -36.25 4.53 0.90
N ARG A 925 -36.29 3.63 -0.09
CA ARG A 925 -35.59 2.34 -0.03
C ARG A 925 -34.09 2.50 0.13
N LEU A 926 -33.49 3.46 -0.58
CA LEU A 926 -32.04 3.69 -0.57
C LEU A 926 -31.58 4.58 0.61
N GLY A 927 -32.50 5.26 1.30
CA GLY A 927 -32.16 6.28 2.29
C GLY A 927 -31.60 7.57 1.67
N ALA A 928 -32.00 7.88 0.43
CA ALA A 928 -31.51 9.04 -0.31
C ALA A 928 -32.17 10.35 0.16
N GLU A 929 -31.75 10.87 1.31
CA GLU A 929 -32.36 12.05 1.95
C GLU A 929 -32.36 13.31 1.08
N PRO A 930 -31.30 13.65 0.32
CA PRO A 930 -31.31 14.80 -0.59
C PRO A 930 -32.44 14.72 -1.63
N LEU A 931 -32.64 13.55 -2.24
CA LEU A 931 -33.72 13.33 -3.20
C LEU A 931 -35.10 13.38 -2.52
N ARG A 932 -35.24 12.83 -1.30
CA ARG A 932 -36.49 12.94 -0.53
C ARG A 932 -36.81 14.40 -0.21
N ALA A 933 -35.81 15.21 0.15
CA ALA A 933 -35.97 16.63 0.42
C ALA A 933 -36.39 17.41 -0.84
N GLU A 934 -35.76 17.11 -1.99
CA GLU A 934 -36.13 17.66 -3.30
C GLU A 934 -37.61 17.38 -3.65
N ILE A 935 -38.05 16.13 -3.49
CA ILE A 935 -39.45 15.73 -3.75
C ILE A 935 -40.42 16.38 -2.75
N ARG A 936 -40.05 16.51 -1.47
CA ARG A 936 -40.88 17.20 -0.46
C ARG A 936 -41.05 18.69 -0.79
N ALA A 937 -39.98 19.37 -1.19
CA ALA A 937 -40.02 20.78 -1.56
C ALA A 937 -40.97 21.05 -2.75
N THR A 938 -41.07 20.10 -3.67
CA THR A 938 -41.98 20.19 -4.83
C THR A 938 -43.43 19.77 -4.53
N GLY A 939 -43.66 19.03 -3.44
CA GLY A 939 -44.99 18.59 -2.98
C GLY A 939 -45.71 19.53 -2.00
N GLY A 940 -44.99 20.45 -1.33
CA GLY A 940 -45.56 21.41 -0.37
C GLY A 940 -45.60 22.88 -0.83
N ALA A 941 -44.88 23.22 -1.90
CA ALA A 941 -44.94 24.53 -2.52
C ALA A 941 -45.93 24.52 -3.69
N ARG A 942 -46.74 25.57 -3.81
CA ARG A 942 -47.46 25.89 -5.05
C ARG A 942 -46.43 25.82 -6.21
N PRO A 943 -46.77 25.25 -7.38
CA PRO A 943 -45.81 25.05 -8.48
C PRO A 943 -44.98 26.32 -8.68
N ALA A 944 -43.67 26.18 -8.88
CA ALA A 944 -42.79 27.28 -9.26
C ALA A 944 -43.26 27.83 -10.61
N ALA A 945 -44.26 28.70 -10.56
CA ALA A 945 -44.72 29.44 -11.72
C ALA A 945 -43.52 30.24 -12.22
N ARG A 946 -43.35 30.26 -13.55
CA ARG A 946 -42.59 31.30 -14.24
C ARG A 946 -42.80 32.62 -13.50
N PRO A 947 -41.75 33.40 -13.18
CA PRO A 947 -41.99 34.78 -12.82
C PRO A 947 -42.69 35.40 -14.01
N THR A 948 -44.01 35.56 -13.92
CA THR A 948 -44.78 36.38 -14.83
C THR A 948 -44.01 37.69 -14.89
N SER A 949 -43.57 38.05 -16.09
CA SER A 949 -42.90 39.32 -16.31
C SER A 949 -43.71 40.39 -15.61
N ARG A 950 -43.16 41.04 -14.58
CA ARG A 950 -43.81 42.17 -13.87
C ARG A 950 -43.99 43.39 -14.77
N ARG A 951 -43.83 43.25 -16.09
CA ARG A 951 -44.11 44.27 -17.08
C ARG A 951 -45.61 44.52 -17.10
N GLY A 952 -46.03 45.61 -16.45
CA GLY A 952 -47.43 46.03 -16.39
C GLY A 952 -48.11 45.87 -15.04
N GLU A 953 -47.43 45.44 -13.98
CA GLU A 953 -47.98 45.57 -12.62
C GLU A 953 -48.10 47.05 -12.24
N ALA A 954 -49.27 47.45 -11.72
CA ALA A 954 -49.45 48.78 -11.15
C ALA A 954 -48.43 49.04 -10.03
N LEU A 955 -47.90 50.26 -9.98
CA LEU A 955 -47.06 50.69 -8.87
C LEU A 955 -47.91 50.72 -7.60
N THR A 956 -47.35 50.27 -6.49
CA THR A 956 -48.01 50.46 -5.19
C THR A 956 -47.97 51.94 -4.79
N PRO A 957 -48.87 52.44 -3.93
CA PRO A 957 -48.86 53.83 -3.49
C PRO A 957 -47.50 54.28 -2.92
N ARG A 958 -46.79 53.36 -2.27
CA ARG A 958 -45.45 53.61 -1.73
C ARG A 958 -44.37 53.70 -2.82
N GLU A 959 -44.51 52.92 -3.89
CA GLU A 959 -43.63 52.98 -5.05
C GLU A 959 -43.89 54.24 -5.89
N GLU A 960 -45.14 54.70 -6.00
CA GLU A 960 -45.48 55.99 -6.63
C GLU A 960 -44.87 57.18 -5.87
N GLU A 961 -44.97 57.17 -4.53
CA GLU A 961 -44.35 58.18 -3.67
C GLU A 961 -42.81 58.21 -3.84
N ILE A 962 -42.18 57.03 -3.90
CA ILE A 962 -40.74 56.91 -4.13
C ILE A 962 -40.37 57.34 -5.55
N LEU A 963 -41.16 56.98 -6.56
CA LEU A 963 -40.96 57.39 -7.96
C LEU A 963 -41.04 58.91 -8.13
N ALA A 964 -41.95 59.59 -7.40
CA ALA A 964 -42.01 61.05 -7.37
C ALA A 964 -40.73 61.68 -6.81
N LEU A 965 -40.15 61.09 -5.75
CA LEU A 965 -38.87 61.57 -5.20
C LEU A 965 -37.67 61.26 -6.12
N VAL A 966 -37.71 60.15 -6.86
CA VAL A 966 -36.74 59.84 -7.91
C VAL A 966 -36.81 60.88 -9.03
N ALA A 967 -38.01 61.31 -9.43
CA ALA A 967 -38.22 62.36 -10.43
C ALA A 967 -37.68 63.74 -10.00
N LEU A 968 -37.62 64.00 -8.70
CA LEU A 968 -36.98 65.18 -8.11
C LEU A 968 -35.45 65.05 -7.97
N GLY A 969 -34.84 64.00 -8.52
CA GLY A 969 -33.40 63.78 -8.50
C GLY A 969 -32.84 63.34 -7.14
N ARG A 970 -33.69 62.87 -6.20
CA ARG A 970 -33.24 62.46 -4.86
C ARG A 970 -32.48 61.14 -4.89
N SER A 971 -31.41 61.05 -4.10
CA SER A 971 -30.66 59.80 -3.90
C SER A 971 -31.40 58.85 -2.94
N ASN A 972 -31.06 57.54 -2.95
CA ASN A 972 -31.68 56.55 -2.04
C ASN A 972 -31.54 56.94 -0.55
N ARG A 973 -30.45 57.61 -0.18
CA ARG A 973 -30.24 58.13 1.18
C ARG A 973 -31.22 59.26 1.50
N GLN A 974 -31.39 60.21 0.59
CA GLN A 974 -32.33 61.33 0.76
C GLN A 974 -33.79 60.85 0.78
N ILE A 975 -34.15 59.90 -0.08
CA ILE A 975 -35.47 59.24 -0.10
C ILE A 975 -35.72 58.54 1.23
N GLY A 976 -34.72 57.79 1.73
CA GLY A 976 -34.81 57.12 3.03
C GLY A 976 -35.04 58.08 4.19
N THR A 977 -34.28 59.18 4.25
CA THR A 977 -34.46 60.24 5.27
C THR A 977 -35.84 60.88 5.20
N GLN A 978 -36.34 61.19 4.00
CA GLN A 978 -37.62 61.88 3.83
C GLN A 978 -38.83 60.99 4.14
N LEU A 979 -38.73 59.69 3.86
CA LEU A 979 -39.82 58.73 4.05
C LEU A 979 -39.70 57.91 5.35
N PHE A 980 -38.74 58.25 6.21
CA PHE A 980 -38.41 57.53 7.46
C PHE A 980 -38.16 56.03 7.25
N ILE A 981 -37.41 55.67 6.20
CA ILE A 981 -36.99 54.29 5.88
C ILE A 981 -35.48 54.21 5.65
N SER A 982 -34.91 53.00 5.72
CA SER A 982 -33.47 52.82 5.43
C SER A 982 -33.14 53.09 3.95
N ALA A 983 -31.93 53.56 3.66
CA ALA A 983 -31.45 53.73 2.28
C ALA A 983 -31.46 52.41 1.48
N LYS A 984 -31.29 51.27 2.16
CA LYS A 984 -31.39 49.93 1.58
C LYS A 984 -32.83 49.61 1.17
N THR A 985 -33.81 49.94 2.02
CA THR A 985 -35.24 49.80 1.72
C THR A 985 -35.65 50.67 0.53
N ALA A 986 -35.20 51.93 0.48
CA ALA A 986 -35.43 52.81 -0.68
C ALA A 986 -34.82 52.24 -1.97
N SER A 987 -33.62 51.61 -1.89
CA SER A 987 -32.99 50.95 -3.04
C SER A 987 -33.82 49.78 -3.57
N VAL A 988 -34.38 48.95 -2.69
CA VAL A 988 -35.24 47.82 -3.07
C VAL A 988 -36.50 48.31 -3.79
N HIS A 989 -37.14 49.36 -3.27
CA HIS A 989 -38.30 49.95 -3.94
C HIS A 989 -37.97 50.54 -5.31
N VAL A 990 -36.82 51.20 -5.47
CA VAL A 990 -36.38 51.71 -6.78
C VAL A 990 -36.14 50.55 -7.74
N SER A 991 -35.46 49.47 -7.33
CA SER A 991 -35.27 48.29 -8.18
C SER A 991 -36.60 47.65 -8.59
N ASN A 992 -37.60 47.61 -7.69
CA ASN A 992 -38.93 47.12 -8.03
C ASN A 992 -39.67 48.03 -9.03
N ILE A 993 -39.54 49.35 -8.88
CA ILE A 993 -40.09 50.33 -9.84
C ILE A 993 -39.47 50.14 -11.23
N LEU A 994 -38.14 49.99 -11.32
CA LEU A 994 -37.43 49.72 -12.57
C LEU A 994 -37.93 48.42 -13.24
N ALA A 995 -38.08 47.36 -12.45
CA ALA A 995 -38.59 46.08 -12.93
C ALA A 995 -40.05 46.16 -13.42
N LYS A 996 -40.92 46.88 -12.72
CA LYS A 996 -42.34 47.06 -13.10
C LYS A 996 -42.53 47.94 -14.33
N LEU A 997 -41.71 49.00 -14.46
CA LEU A 997 -41.72 49.89 -15.63
C LEU A 997 -40.98 49.30 -16.84
N GLY A 998 -40.14 48.28 -16.63
CA GLY A 998 -39.41 47.56 -17.68
C GLY A 998 -38.19 48.30 -18.20
N VAL A 999 -37.54 49.10 -17.36
CA VAL A 999 -36.47 50.04 -17.71
C VAL A 999 -35.18 49.72 -16.94
N ALA A 1000 -34.02 50.08 -17.50
CA ALA A 1000 -32.72 49.76 -16.92
C ALA A 1000 -32.20 50.86 -15.97
N GLY A 1001 -32.69 52.09 -16.13
CA GLY A 1001 -32.16 53.26 -15.42
C GLY A 1001 -33.21 54.12 -14.71
N ARG A 1002 -32.79 54.81 -13.65
CA ARG A 1002 -33.64 55.76 -12.89
C ARG A 1002 -34.15 56.91 -13.76
N GLY A 1003 -33.32 57.42 -14.69
CA GLY A 1003 -33.72 58.48 -15.62
C GLY A 1003 -34.77 57.99 -16.63
N GLU A 1004 -34.60 56.77 -17.12
CA GLU A 1004 -35.54 56.10 -18.03
C GLU A 1004 -36.88 55.82 -17.33
N ALA A 1005 -36.85 55.45 -16.05
CA ALA A 1005 -38.05 55.28 -15.23
C ALA A 1005 -38.90 56.55 -15.13
N VAL A 1006 -38.27 57.71 -14.99
CA VAL A 1006 -38.96 59.01 -14.93
C VAL A 1006 -39.55 59.38 -16.29
N ALA A 1007 -38.84 59.11 -17.38
CA ALA A 1007 -39.34 59.35 -18.74
C ALA A 1007 -40.58 58.49 -19.04
N VAL A 1008 -40.50 57.18 -18.80
CA VAL A 1008 -41.60 56.23 -19.01
C VAL A 1008 -42.78 56.53 -18.07
N ALA A 1009 -42.51 56.94 -16.83
CA ALA A 1009 -43.57 57.31 -15.90
C ALA A 1009 -44.32 58.58 -16.32
N ARG A 1010 -43.67 59.55 -16.96
CA ARG A 1010 -44.32 60.74 -17.54
C ARG A 1010 -45.15 60.39 -18.78
N GLU A 1011 -44.63 59.55 -19.69
CA GLU A 1011 -45.39 59.07 -20.85
C GLU A 1011 -46.65 58.31 -20.44
N ARG A 1012 -46.59 57.54 -19.34
CA ARG A 1012 -47.72 56.78 -18.81
C ARG A 1012 -48.64 57.56 -17.87
N GLY A 1013 -48.38 58.85 -17.64
CA GLY A 1013 -49.20 59.71 -16.76
C GLY A 1013 -49.13 59.38 -15.27
N LEU A 1014 -48.11 58.62 -14.83
CA LEU A 1014 -47.89 58.23 -13.43
C LEU A 1014 -47.19 59.34 -12.62
N LEU A 1015 -46.57 60.29 -13.32
CA LEU A 1015 -45.99 61.51 -12.76
C LEU A 1015 -46.57 62.71 -13.51
N ARG A 1016 -47.00 63.73 -12.77
CA ARG A 1016 -47.46 65.00 -13.34
C ARG A 1016 -46.30 65.93 -13.70
#